data_AF-A0A926VD62-F1
#
_entry.id   AF-A0A926VD62-F1
#
_cell.length_a   1.000
_cell.length_b   1.000
_cell.length_c   1.000
_cell.angle_alpha   90.00
_cell.angle_beta   90.00
_cell.angle_gamma   90.00
#
_symmetry.space_group_name_H-M   'P 1'
#
loop_
_entity.id
_entity.type
_entity.pdbx_description
1 polymer ?
#
loop_
_entity_poly.entity_id
_entity_poly.type
_entity_poly.pdbx_seq_one_letter_code
_entity_poly.pdbx_strand_id
1 'polypeptide(L)'
;MNILEQGDNDPIYVDYRDLLQKILQCLRGQNSFRVAENGQRLAIDIDTVASQVASLQVQNPLSSPNGVRSATINFTPEFQEIFRNLIREIRDCLQEQLKASVGQNTSIEEFVANLVTPLTSFDGNSSRLGFTYNFNRHSPDLLKQKLCVDRHLTGSDSLLKFHKLTITVREIDRFPEYLQDGLSNHIDDRVTFDSQSDREELFDRIQDQIEDDRSDFNRLKRIVDTEALGKLKKEAKIRYLEYIRDNIDNKNSVGFIYLQDLIRRLRLIEEYLNQDRPDSYYDVSYAGAPINYKDVFARSEVLDSLPIIPIVTGNLGESTNTSQGERQFTFGFKMKFGNSVEARGGDEVFDYNLNLLNPESPEHNQERERNPNNFGAKLLKLAFLYFFVFACNNPNLDDYNPNDDLNYNPIIAFERILSDFQGNNEDRKNSRLSAIVRGFNEYNVRDKINRLRELLKDFLDRQTILPKRTYPIQISVRRGILENDTNQIFNGIFFREVVGRNPKECLRYISIDEMHVERNALCQLPASITIEDIRYFSTEERQNFRMQYDITGVNALPVMWVPESCMNAYQNYFMQDNKLILFRYNNRRLDDENGFNHNQAFVYRFTISLLAYICLKILLDAAKKRLFIPMVRLHEGTHNNRAPSEKFVAHLSKTLCHLLNENHRCNSQGFRVRSADAFKIRNGLNSLYSVLPKKFHFTESANTPTLDKLAIIVVSSLESDARTGNRNRDNRISNLVGEAIGVTRQNDGAIRLYIIKTFSDNYRHQRLYRDPPILIDTVNNLYNMGYRHFLYVAQAPFTSNLNITQNENDDRLYFMSPALIEDLKGNRDDIKIYPVFFDKYYVRRSGKPKATSFYIQNTTELLNVAQDSAQEAVVFFNLFNGISVGQGDDRFYNGVISYSTLLNIYPGVLDDRDIRSGLINDDSPLKNDILQYLTLFHFSRFEKTSDISLKLDPYENIIGEESFSKLSVFHHMRGEVNFNSLAFLTKVRGVLNGDSPPGVQTPGS
;
A
#
# COMPACT_ATOMS: atom_id res chain seq x y z
N MET A 1 39.04 6.96 -10.32
CA MET A 1 38.47 8.26 -10.73
C MET A 1 37.45 7.96 -11.82
N ASN A 2 36.16 7.80 -11.46
CA ASN A 2 35.07 7.59 -12.42
C ASN A 2 34.44 8.95 -12.69
N ILE A 3 34.57 9.43 -13.91
CA ILE A 3 33.92 10.66 -14.37
C ILE A 3 32.45 10.29 -14.60
N LEU A 4 31.56 10.78 -13.74
CA LEU A 4 30.11 10.69 -13.92
C LEU A 4 29.73 11.59 -15.10
N GLU A 5 29.47 11.00 -16.27
CA GLU A 5 28.95 11.73 -17.41
C GLU A 5 27.50 12.17 -17.16
N GLN A 6 27.15 13.32 -17.73
CA GLN A 6 25.89 14.06 -17.56
C GLN A 6 24.61 13.31 -18.01
N GLY A 7 24.72 12.05 -18.44
CA GLY A 7 23.63 11.16 -18.89
C GLY A 7 23.13 10.14 -17.86
N ASP A 8 23.68 10.11 -16.64
CA ASP A 8 23.45 9.00 -15.68
C ASP A 8 22.09 9.00 -14.96
N ASN A 9 21.20 9.97 -15.22
CA ASN A 9 19.93 10.13 -14.48
C ASN A 9 18.68 9.71 -15.25
N ASP A 10 18.76 9.45 -16.56
CA ASP A 10 17.60 9.10 -17.38
C ASP A 10 17.17 7.62 -17.24
N PRO A 11 15.87 7.31 -17.43
CA PRO A 11 15.41 5.93 -17.48
C PRO A 11 16.12 5.16 -18.60
N ILE A 12 16.32 3.86 -18.39
CA ILE A 12 16.97 3.01 -19.39
C ILE A 12 15.99 2.72 -20.53
N TYR A 13 16.51 2.70 -21.76
CA TYR A 13 15.71 2.36 -22.94
C TYR A 13 15.37 0.87 -23.01
N VAL A 14 14.20 0.55 -23.55
CA VAL A 14 13.75 -0.81 -23.85
C VAL A 14 13.39 -0.98 -25.33
N ASP A 15 13.67 -2.15 -25.90
CA ASP A 15 13.28 -2.51 -27.27
C ASP A 15 12.63 -3.91 -27.30
N TYR A 16 11.31 -3.97 -27.55
CA TYR A 16 10.55 -5.23 -27.61
C TYR A 16 10.38 -5.76 -29.04
N ARG A 17 11.09 -5.22 -30.04
CA ARG A 17 10.93 -5.57 -31.47
C ARG A 17 11.01 -7.06 -31.72
N ASP A 18 12.07 -7.70 -31.25
CA ASP A 18 12.30 -9.14 -31.45
C ASP A 18 11.16 -9.99 -30.84
N LEU A 19 10.69 -9.62 -29.63
CA LEU A 19 9.58 -10.29 -28.97
C LEU A 19 8.26 -10.12 -29.75
N LEU A 20 7.91 -8.90 -30.15
CA LEU A 20 6.69 -8.63 -30.91
C LEU A 20 6.70 -9.31 -32.30
N GLN A 21 7.84 -9.33 -32.98
CA GLN A 21 7.99 -10.03 -34.26
C GLN A 21 7.81 -11.54 -34.11
N LYS A 22 8.37 -12.15 -33.05
CA LYS A 22 8.18 -13.58 -32.74
C LYS A 22 6.73 -13.91 -32.38
N ILE A 23 6.05 -13.04 -31.64
CA ILE A 23 4.61 -13.18 -31.37
C ILE A 23 3.84 -13.20 -32.69
N LEU A 24 4.08 -12.23 -33.58
CA LEU A 24 3.43 -12.16 -34.89
C LEU A 24 3.73 -13.37 -35.77
N GLN A 25 4.97 -13.87 -35.76
CA GLN A 25 5.36 -15.08 -36.49
C GLN A 25 4.61 -16.32 -35.98
N CYS A 26 4.54 -16.53 -34.66
CA CYS A 26 3.81 -17.64 -34.07
C CYS A 26 2.31 -17.54 -34.34
N LEU A 27 1.73 -16.33 -34.31
CA LEU A 27 0.33 -16.12 -34.67
C LEU A 27 0.06 -16.54 -36.12
N ARG A 28 0.88 -16.12 -37.08
CA ARG A 28 0.68 -16.50 -38.50
C ARG A 28 0.70 -18.02 -38.74
N GLY A 29 1.32 -18.80 -37.87
CA GLY A 29 1.40 -20.26 -37.97
C GLY A 29 0.20 -21.04 -37.44
N GLN A 30 -0.67 -20.44 -36.61
CA GLN A 30 -1.80 -21.15 -36.01
C GLN A 30 -2.99 -20.22 -35.70
N ASN A 31 -4.20 -20.69 -35.95
CA ASN A 31 -5.41 -19.95 -35.62
C ASN A 31 -5.73 -20.09 -34.11
N SER A 32 -5.80 -18.96 -33.42
CA SER A 32 -6.04 -18.90 -31.96
C SER A 32 -7.52 -18.99 -31.58
N PHE A 33 -8.45 -18.96 -32.54
CA PHE A 33 -9.89 -18.90 -32.29
C PHE A 33 -10.59 -20.20 -32.68
N ARG A 34 -11.54 -20.64 -31.86
CA ARG A 34 -12.45 -21.75 -32.17
C ARG A 34 -13.87 -21.41 -31.73
N VAL A 35 -14.79 -21.39 -32.69
CA VAL A 35 -16.22 -21.19 -32.42
C VAL A 35 -16.86 -22.55 -32.14
N ALA A 36 -17.64 -22.65 -31.07
CA ALA A 36 -18.40 -23.87 -30.79
C ALA A 36 -19.46 -24.12 -31.88
N GLU A 37 -19.81 -25.37 -32.15
CA GLU A 37 -20.79 -25.74 -33.20
C GLU A 37 -22.14 -25.02 -33.06
N ASN A 38 -22.57 -24.74 -31.83
CA ASN A 38 -23.82 -24.01 -31.57
C ASN A 38 -23.70 -22.48 -31.72
N GLY A 39 -22.53 -21.96 -32.08
CA GLY A 39 -22.26 -20.53 -32.25
C GLY A 39 -22.30 -19.68 -30.98
N GLN A 40 -22.51 -20.30 -29.80
CA GLN A 40 -22.74 -19.60 -28.54
C GLN A 40 -21.47 -19.39 -27.72
N ARG A 41 -20.32 -19.93 -28.15
CA ARG A 41 -19.07 -19.85 -27.40
C ARG A 41 -17.89 -19.64 -28.32
N LEU A 42 -16.98 -18.78 -27.88
CA LEU A 42 -15.69 -18.55 -28.52
C LEU A 42 -14.56 -19.01 -27.59
N ALA A 43 -13.82 -20.04 -27.97
CA ALA A 43 -12.60 -20.42 -27.31
C ALA A 43 -11.41 -19.68 -27.93
N ILE A 44 -10.55 -19.11 -27.08
CA ILE A 44 -9.36 -18.36 -27.46
C ILE A 44 -8.14 -19.07 -26.84
N ASP A 45 -7.27 -19.61 -27.69
CA ASP A 45 -6.06 -20.35 -27.32
C ASP A 45 -4.81 -19.52 -27.55
N ILE A 46 -4.58 -18.54 -26.66
CA ILE A 46 -3.35 -17.74 -26.63
C ILE A 46 -2.27 -18.38 -25.74
N ASP A 47 -2.61 -19.39 -24.95
CA ASP A 47 -1.69 -20.15 -24.11
C ASP A 47 -0.68 -20.93 -24.95
N THR A 48 -1.15 -21.60 -26.01
CA THR A 48 -0.29 -22.28 -26.97
C THR A 48 0.66 -21.32 -27.68
N VAL A 49 0.17 -20.15 -28.12
CA VAL A 49 1.01 -19.11 -28.75
C VAL A 49 2.09 -18.64 -27.77
N ALA A 50 1.71 -18.25 -26.55
CA ALA A 50 2.65 -17.75 -25.56
C ALA A 50 3.71 -18.80 -25.17
N SER A 51 3.32 -20.08 -25.12
CA SER A 51 4.24 -21.20 -24.91
C SER A 51 5.32 -21.29 -25.99
N GLN A 52 4.89 -21.20 -27.25
CA GLN A 52 5.78 -21.34 -28.38
C GLN A 52 6.77 -20.19 -28.40
N VAL A 53 6.28 -18.95 -28.21
CA VAL A 53 7.13 -17.76 -28.11
C VAL A 53 8.12 -17.87 -26.94
N ALA A 54 7.67 -18.34 -25.77
CA ALA A 54 8.54 -18.57 -24.61
C ALA A 54 9.59 -19.68 -24.84
N SER A 55 9.38 -20.56 -25.82
CA SER A 55 10.35 -21.59 -26.21
C SER A 55 11.36 -21.09 -27.25
N LEU A 56 11.13 -19.91 -27.86
CA LEU A 56 12.07 -19.27 -28.77
C LEU A 56 13.12 -18.47 -28.00
N GLN A 57 14.30 -18.32 -28.59
CA GLN A 57 15.34 -17.45 -28.05
C GLN A 57 14.97 -15.98 -28.30
N VAL A 58 14.43 -15.29 -27.31
CA VAL A 58 14.09 -13.85 -27.39
C VAL A 58 15.27 -13.00 -26.92
N GLN A 59 15.63 -11.96 -27.68
CA GLN A 59 16.63 -10.97 -27.29
C GLN A 59 16.16 -10.21 -26.05
N ASN A 60 17.08 -9.93 -25.12
CA ASN A 60 16.73 -9.15 -23.94
C ASN A 60 16.35 -7.72 -24.35
N PRO A 61 15.14 -7.23 -24.03
CA PRO A 61 14.73 -5.86 -24.33
C PRO A 61 15.58 -4.78 -23.66
N LEU A 62 16.32 -5.14 -22.61
CA LEU A 62 17.22 -4.24 -21.87
C LEU A 62 18.65 -4.33 -22.41
N SER A 63 19.23 -3.17 -22.72
CA SER A 63 20.65 -3.05 -23.10
C SER A 63 21.60 -3.30 -21.91
N SER A 64 21.24 -2.85 -20.70
CA SER A 64 21.94 -3.14 -19.45
C SER A 64 20.97 -3.15 -18.25
N PRO A 65 20.94 -4.21 -17.42
CA PRO A 65 20.08 -4.27 -16.23
C PRO A 65 20.70 -3.59 -15.00
N ASN A 66 22.00 -3.24 -15.03
CA ASN A 66 22.71 -2.74 -13.86
C ASN A 66 22.14 -1.38 -13.43
N GLY A 67 21.76 -1.27 -12.15
CA GLY A 67 21.22 -0.03 -11.60
C GLY A 67 19.80 0.31 -12.05
N VAL A 68 19.03 -0.66 -12.56
CA VAL A 68 17.63 -0.46 -12.97
C VAL A 68 16.67 -1.01 -11.91
N ARG A 69 15.69 -0.20 -11.52
CA ARG A 69 14.61 -0.65 -10.63
C ARG A 69 13.40 -1.13 -11.42
N SER A 70 12.99 -0.37 -12.43
CA SER A 70 11.88 -0.70 -13.32
C SER A 70 12.15 -0.20 -14.73
N ALA A 71 11.68 -0.94 -15.74
CA ALA A 71 11.80 -0.56 -17.14
C ALA A 71 10.67 -1.20 -17.95
N THR A 72 9.90 -0.39 -18.67
CA THR A 72 8.66 -0.80 -19.33
C THR A 72 8.35 -0.03 -20.61
N ILE A 73 8.34 1.31 -20.60
CA ILE A 73 7.79 2.10 -21.72
C ILE A 73 8.73 3.15 -22.29
N ASN A 74 9.93 3.31 -21.71
CA ASN A 74 10.94 4.19 -22.28
C ASN A 74 11.56 3.53 -23.53
N PHE A 75 10.87 3.57 -24.67
CA PHE A 75 11.30 2.90 -25.90
C PHE A 75 12.52 3.57 -26.52
N THR A 76 13.40 2.78 -27.15
CA THR A 76 14.43 3.35 -28.03
C THR A 76 13.76 4.18 -29.14
N PRO A 77 14.39 5.28 -29.60
CA PRO A 77 13.83 6.10 -30.68
C PRO A 77 13.46 5.28 -31.93
N GLU A 78 14.30 4.31 -32.30
CA GLU A 78 14.07 3.44 -33.46
C GLU A 78 12.89 2.49 -33.24
N PHE A 79 12.71 1.98 -32.02
CA PHE A 79 11.59 1.10 -31.71
C PHE A 79 10.26 1.85 -31.62
N GLN A 80 10.28 3.08 -31.10
CA GLN A 80 9.09 3.94 -30.99
C GLN A 80 8.38 4.12 -32.34
N GLU A 81 9.13 4.29 -33.43
CA GLU A 81 8.61 4.47 -34.80
C GLU A 81 7.88 3.23 -35.33
N ILE A 82 8.39 2.03 -35.03
CA ILE A 82 7.81 0.77 -35.55
C ILE A 82 6.80 0.12 -34.60
N PHE A 83 6.82 0.47 -33.31
CA PHE A 83 5.96 -0.13 -32.29
C PHE A 83 4.48 -0.09 -32.69
N ARG A 84 4.02 1.07 -33.20
CA ARG A 84 2.63 1.27 -33.65
C ARG A 84 2.24 0.27 -34.73
N ASN A 85 3.13 0.03 -35.70
CA ASN A 85 2.86 -0.86 -36.82
C ASN A 85 2.84 -2.32 -36.36
N LEU A 86 3.79 -2.76 -35.53
CA LEU A 86 3.82 -4.13 -35.00
C LEU A 86 2.56 -4.47 -34.20
N ILE A 87 2.08 -3.55 -33.36
CA ILE A 87 0.83 -3.75 -32.61
C ILE A 87 -0.38 -3.84 -33.55
N ARG A 88 -0.45 -3.02 -34.59
CA ARG A 88 -1.51 -3.08 -35.60
C ARG A 88 -1.47 -4.37 -36.41
N GLU A 89 -0.28 -4.83 -36.81
CA GLU A 89 -0.11 -6.10 -37.51
C GLU A 89 -0.56 -7.31 -36.65
N ILE A 90 -0.26 -7.29 -35.35
CA ILE A 90 -0.75 -8.33 -34.41
C ILE A 90 -2.28 -8.28 -34.33
N ARG A 91 -2.87 -7.09 -34.18
CA ARG A 91 -4.33 -6.91 -34.18
C ARG A 91 -4.95 -7.43 -35.48
N ASP A 92 -4.41 -7.04 -36.63
CA ASP A 92 -4.96 -7.38 -37.94
C ASP A 92 -4.88 -8.89 -38.18
N CYS A 93 -3.75 -9.52 -37.82
CA CYS A 93 -3.60 -10.97 -37.87
C CYS A 93 -4.65 -11.70 -37.00
N LEU A 94 -4.87 -11.25 -35.76
CA LEU A 94 -5.91 -11.81 -34.88
C LEU A 94 -7.33 -11.58 -35.43
N GLN A 95 -7.59 -10.42 -36.02
CA GLN A 95 -8.89 -10.09 -36.61
C GLN A 95 -9.18 -10.97 -37.84
N GLU A 96 -8.18 -11.22 -38.69
CA GLU A 96 -8.28 -12.16 -39.82
C GLU A 96 -8.55 -13.59 -39.34
N GLN A 97 -7.83 -14.05 -38.31
CA GLN A 97 -8.05 -15.37 -37.72
C GLN A 97 -9.45 -15.52 -37.12
N LEU A 98 -9.94 -14.50 -36.42
CA LEU A 98 -11.30 -14.50 -35.88
C LEU A 98 -12.33 -14.55 -37.02
N LYS A 99 -12.17 -13.74 -38.06
CA LYS A 99 -13.05 -13.73 -39.23
C LYS A 99 -13.08 -15.10 -39.93
N ALA A 100 -11.92 -15.73 -40.09
CA ALA A 100 -11.83 -17.09 -40.64
C ALA A 100 -12.57 -18.13 -39.79
N SER A 101 -12.61 -17.95 -38.46
CA SER A 101 -13.25 -18.87 -37.52
C SER A 101 -14.77 -18.68 -37.41
N VAL A 102 -15.26 -17.46 -37.60
CA VAL A 102 -16.69 -17.12 -37.60
C VAL A 102 -17.36 -17.56 -38.91
N GLY A 103 -16.62 -17.58 -40.02
CA GLY A 103 -17.10 -18.00 -41.34
C GLY A 103 -17.40 -16.82 -42.28
N GLN A 104 -17.53 -17.11 -43.58
CA GLN A 104 -17.66 -16.06 -44.61
C GLN A 104 -19.01 -15.32 -44.61
N ASN A 105 -20.06 -15.93 -44.06
CA ASN A 105 -21.43 -15.41 -44.11
C ASN A 105 -21.86 -14.64 -42.86
N THR A 106 -20.98 -14.48 -41.87
CA THR A 106 -21.31 -13.80 -40.60
C THR A 106 -20.20 -12.82 -40.26
N SER A 107 -20.57 -11.56 -40.03
CA SER A 107 -19.64 -10.53 -39.57
C SER A 107 -19.21 -10.75 -38.12
N ILE A 108 -18.07 -10.19 -37.71
CA ILE A 108 -17.62 -10.27 -36.31
C ILE A 108 -18.65 -9.57 -35.40
N GLU A 109 -19.23 -8.48 -35.86
CA GLU A 109 -20.28 -7.71 -35.18
C GLU A 109 -21.53 -8.55 -34.91
N GLU A 110 -22.04 -9.26 -35.92
CA GLU A 110 -23.19 -10.16 -35.77
C GLU A 110 -22.87 -11.32 -34.82
N PHE A 111 -21.67 -11.89 -34.93
CA PHE A 111 -21.23 -12.96 -34.04
C PHE A 111 -21.16 -12.50 -32.58
N VAL A 112 -20.54 -11.34 -32.32
CA VAL A 112 -20.46 -10.77 -30.96
C VAL A 112 -21.86 -10.45 -30.43
N ALA A 113 -22.75 -9.87 -31.25
CA ALA A 113 -24.13 -9.62 -30.86
C ALA A 113 -24.86 -10.91 -30.43
N ASN A 114 -24.56 -12.04 -31.08
CA ASN A 114 -25.11 -13.36 -30.73
C ASN A 114 -24.57 -13.91 -29.40
N LEU A 115 -23.35 -13.53 -28.98
CA LEU A 115 -22.76 -13.89 -27.69
C LEU A 115 -23.26 -13.04 -26.52
N VAL A 116 -23.78 -11.84 -26.80
CA VAL A 116 -24.29 -10.93 -25.78
C VAL A 116 -25.63 -11.42 -25.22
N THR A 117 -25.79 -11.29 -23.90
CA THR A 117 -27.00 -11.71 -23.18
C THR A 117 -27.51 -10.57 -22.28
N PRO A 118 -28.81 -10.27 -22.23
CA PRO A 118 -29.35 -9.33 -21.25
C PRO A 118 -29.04 -9.76 -19.82
N LEU A 119 -28.55 -8.85 -18.97
CA LEU A 119 -28.16 -9.19 -17.60
C LEU A 119 -29.34 -9.69 -16.75
N THR A 120 -30.57 -9.32 -17.10
CA THR A 120 -31.80 -9.82 -16.47
C THR A 120 -31.97 -11.34 -16.60
N SER A 121 -31.37 -11.98 -17.61
CA SER A 121 -31.41 -13.45 -17.73
C SER A 121 -30.55 -14.16 -16.69
N PHE A 122 -29.68 -13.43 -15.99
CA PHE A 122 -28.87 -13.96 -14.89
C PHE A 122 -29.60 -13.84 -13.55
N ASP A 123 -30.81 -13.26 -13.50
CA ASP A 123 -31.54 -13.15 -12.24
C ASP A 123 -32.01 -14.53 -11.73
N GLY A 124 -31.69 -14.86 -10.48
CA GLY A 124 -32.11 -16.11 -9.85
C GLY A 124 -31.36 -16.47 -8.57
N ASN A 125 -31.60 -17.68 -8.04
CA ASN A 125 -30.97 -18.13 -6.80
C ASN A 125 -29.52 -18.62 -7.03
N SER A 126 -28.56 -18.01 -6.33
CA SER A 126 -27.13 -18.28 -6.42
C SER A 126 -26.69 -19.43 -5.51
N SER A 127 -27.12 -20.67 -5.81
CA SER A 127 -26.75 -21.87 -5.04
C SER A 127 -25.62 -22.70 -5.64
N ARG A 128 -25.30 -22.50 -6.93
CA ARG A 128 -24.29 -23.25 -7.69
C ARG A 128 -23.35 -22.31 -8.45
N LEU A 129 -22.20 -22.82 -8.88
CA LEU A 129 -21.28 -22.10 -9.76
C LEU A 129 -22.02 -21.71 -11.06
N GLY A 130 -21.79 -20.48 -11.53
CA GLY A 130 -22.47 -19.93 -12.69
C GLY A 130 -22.43 -18.40 -12.66
N PHE A 131 -23.28 -17.79 -13.50
CA PHE A 131 -23.50 -16.33 -13.53
C PHE A 131 -24.84 -15.92 -12.87
N THR A 132 -25.62 -16.87 -12.36
CA THR A 132 -26.94 -16.56 -11.77
C THR A 132 -26.80 -15.86 -10.42
N TYR A 133 -27.46 -14.70 -10.26
CA TYR A 133 -27.43 -13.88 -9.05
C TYR A 133 -28.78 -13.22 -8.80
N ASN A 134 -29.16 -13.01 -7.54
CA ASN A 134 -30.44 -12.39 -7.20
C ASN A 134 -30.31 -10.87 -7.18
N PHE A 135 -30.61 -10.22 -8.30
CA PHE A 135 -30.57 -8.76 -8.43
C PHE A 135 -31.82 -8.09 -7.85
N ASN A 136 -32.93 -8.82 -7.78
CA ASN A 136 -34.24 -8.36 -7.30
C ASN A 136 -34.35 -8.31 -5.77
N ARG A 137 -33.37 -8.86 -5.04
CA ARG A 137 -33.34 -8.76 -3.57
C ARG A 137 -33.03 -7.32 -3.16
N HIS A 138 -34.07 -6.56 -2.83
CA HIS A 138 -33.90 -5.30 -2.12
C HIS A 138 -33.16 -5.56 -0.80
N SER A 139 -32.21 -4.70 -0.48
CA SER A 139 -31.58 -4.70 0.85
C SER A 139 -32.55 -3.99 1.81
N PRO A 140 -33.22 -4.70 2.75
CA PRO A 140 -34.12 -4.02 3.66
C PRO A 140 -33.31 -3.18 4.66
N ASP A 141 -33.64 -1.89 4.72
CA ASP A 141 -33.31 -0.89 5.73
C ASP A 141 -31.83 -0.89 6.21
N LEU A 142 -30.94 -0.47 5.31
CA LEU A 142 -29.55 -0.14 5.67
C LEU A 142 -29.57 1.04 6.65
N LEU A 143 -28.90 0.85 7.79
CA LEU A 143 -28.87 1.81 8.88
C LEU A 143 -27.46 2.34 9.10
N LYS A 144 -27.33 3.66 9.20
CA LYS A 144 -26.16 4.31 9.80
C LYS A 144 -26.57 5.16 10.99
N GLN A 145 -25.71 5.23 12.00
CA GLN A 145 -25.93 6.01 13.21
C GLN A 145 -24.78 6.99 13.44
N LYS A 146 -25.11 8.23 13.82
CA LYS A 146 -24.10 9.23 14.15
C LYS A 146 -23.46 8.93 15.50
N LEU A 147 -22.16 9.16 15.59
CA LEU A 147 -21.41 9.17 16.83
C LEU A 147 -21.02 10.59 17.19
N CYS A 148 -20.70 10.78 18.46
CA CYS A 148 -20.04 11.98 18.94
C CYS A 148 -18.81 11.67 19.79
N VAL A 149 -17.94 12.67 19.95
CA VAL A 149 -16.82 12.66 20.89
C VAL A 149 -17.15 13.62 22.04
N ASP A 150 -17.50 13.09 23.21
CA ASP A 150 -17.78 13.87 24.42
C ASP A 150 -16.86 13.43 25.56
N ARG A 151 -16.12 14.38 26.14
CA ARG A 151 -15.17 14.13 27.24
C ARG A 151 -15.84 14.10 28.61
N HIS A 152 -17.11 14.48 28.71
CA HIS A 152 -17.86 14.55 29.96
C HIS A 152 -18.66 13.29 30.27
N LEU A 153 -18.88 12.43 29.26
CA LEU A 153 -19.60 11.16 29.42
C LEU A 153 -18.72 10.07 30.06
N THR A 154 -19.35 9.15 30.76
CA THR A 154 -18.64 8.04 31.40
C THR A 154 -18.18 7.03 30.36
N GLY A 155 -16.98 6.47 30.52
CA GLY A 155 -16.44 5.53 29.54
C GLY A 155 -17.27 4.25 29.34
N SER A 156 -18.09 3.86 30.32
CA SER A 156 -19.07 2.75 30.21
C SER A 156 -20.14 2.96 29.16
N ASP A 157 -20.44 4.20 28.80
CA ASP A 157 -21.44 4.53 27.77
C ASP A 157 -20.81 4.55 26.36
N SER A 158 -19.49 4.38 26.26
CA SER A 158 -18.78 4.44 24.98
C SER A 158 -19.09 3.22 24.11
N LEU A 159 -19.35 3.46 22.83
CA LEU A 159 -19.50 2.38 21.85
C LEU A 159 -18.15 1.93 21.31
N LEU A 160 -17.25 2.88 21.08
CA LEU A 160 -15.93 2.65 20.49
C LEU A 160 -14.85 3.41 21.28
N LYS A 161 -13.63 2.89 21.22
CA LYS A 161 -12.44 3.40 21.91
C LYS A 161 -11.28 3.50 20.92
N PHE A 162 -10.55 4.60 20.99
CA PHE A 162 -9.38 4.88 20.16
C PHE A 162 -8.21 5.34 21.02
N HIS A 163 -7.04 4.75 20.82
CA HIS A 163 -5.80 5.24 21.40
C HIS A 163 -5.03 6.04 20.37
N LYS A 164 -4.95 7.34 20.58
CA LYS A 164 -4.28 8.30 19.71
C LYS A 164 -2.83 8.48 20.15
N LEU A 165 -1.94 8.57 19.17
CA LEU A 165 -0.55 8.95 19.31
C LEU A 165 -0.34 10.32 18.66
N THR A 166 0.31 11.23 19.38
CA THR A 166 0.82 12.48 18.80
C THR A 166 2.31 12.58 19.09
N ILE A 167 3.11 12.77 18.03
CA ILE A 167 4.55 13.01 18.12
C ILE A 167 4.78 14.46 17.73
N THR A 168 5.43 15.25 18.58
CA THR A 168 5.80 16.63 18.29
C THR A 168 7.31 16.78 18.36
N VAL A 169 7.94 17.33 17.33
CA VAL A 169 9.37 17.70 17.30
C VAL A 169 9.43 19.22 17.25
N ARG A 170 10.31 19.83 18.05
CA ARG A 170 10.43 21.29 18.17
C ARG A 170 11.82 21.74 17.75
N GLU A 171 11.94 23.03 17.45
CA GLU A 171 13.19 23.70 17.05
C GLU A 171 13.81 23.07 15.78
N ILE A 172 12.97 22.59 14.86
CA ILE A 172 13.41 21.94 13.62
C ILE A 172 14.22 22.89 12.72
N ASP A 173 13.88 24.17 12.75
CA ASP A 173 14.51 25.29 12.05
C ASP A 173 15.91 25.60 12.60
N ARG A 174 16.14 25.32 13.89
CA ARG A 174 17.43 25.52 14.57
C ARG A 174 18.37 24.32 14.50
N PHE A 175 17.92 23.19 13.95
CA PHE A 175 18.76 22.01 13.81
C PHE A 175 20.10 22.27 13.09
N PRO A 176 20.16 23.06 11.99
CA PRO A 176 21.43 23.37 11.34
C PRO A 176 22.39 24.11 12.26
N GLU A 177 21.89 25.07 13.05
CA GLU A 177 22.69 25.81 14.05
C GLU A 177 23.26 24.85 15.10
N TYR A 178 22.42 23.96 15.65
CA TYR A 178 22.86 22.98 16.65
C TYR A 178 23.91 22.01 16.11
N LEU A 179 23.79 21.59 14.85
CA LEU A 179 24.78 20.72 14.23
C LEU A 179 26.11 21.45 13.99
N GLN A 180 26.05 22.71 13.55
CA GLN A 180 27.23 23.56 13.34
C GLN A 180 27.96 23.84 14.67
N ASP A 181 27.23 24.24 15.71
CA ASP A 181 27.78 24.48 17.05
C ASP A 181 28.40 23.20 17.62
N GLY A 182 27.71 22.06 17.46
CA GLY A 182 28.22 20.77 17.90
C GLY A 182 29.55 20.39 17.22
N LEU A 183 29.64 20.61 15.91
CA LEU A 183 30.87 20.36 15.13
C LEU A 183 32.00 21.31 15.55
N SER A 184 31.68 22.60 15.69
CA SER A 184 32.63 23.64 16.09
C SER A 184 33.24 23.35 17.46
N ASN A 185 32.40 23.03 18.45
CA ASN A 185 32.84 22.66 19.80
C ASN A 185 33.71 21.40 19.78
N HIS A 186 33.38 20.40 18.94
CA HIS A 186 34.20 19.20 18.83
C HIS A 186 35.60 19.50 18.28
N ILE A 187 35.68 20.38 17.27
CA ILE A 187 36.95 20.79 16.67
C ILE A 187 37.78 21.58 17.69
N ASP A 188 37.20 22.58 18.36
CA ASP A 188 37.89 23.35 19.40
C ASP A 188 38.34 22.47 20.59
N ASP A 189 37.60 21.40 20.91
CA ASP A 189 37.96 20.43 21.96
C ASP A 189 39.12 19.49 21.56
N ARG A 190 39.32 19.22 20.25
CA ARG A 190 40.17 18.12 19.75
C ARG A 190 41.38 18.57 18.95
N VAL A 191 41.31 19.73 18.31
CA VAL A 191 42.34 20.25 17.43
C VAL A 191 43.12 21.33 18.16
N THR A 192 44.43 21.17 18.23
CA THR A 192 45.33 22.23 18.67
C THR A 192 45.72 23.05 17.43
N PHE A 193 45.42 24.34 17.45
CA PHE A 193 45.76 25.25 16.36
C PHE A 193 47.15 25.84 16.56
N ASP A 194 47.99 25.78 15.52
CA ASP A 194 49.32 26.39 15.52
C ASP A 194 49.25 27.91 15.35
N SER A 195 48.20 28.42 14.68
CA SER A 195 47.92 29.84 14.54
C SER A 195 46.42 30.15 14.47
N GLN A 196 46.06 31.42 14.70
CA GLN A 196 44.70 31.93 14.51
C GLN A 196 44.24 31.82 13.05
N SER A 197 45.18 31.91 12.09
CA SER A 197 44.89 31.75 10.66
C SER A 197 44.47 30.31 10.32
N ASP A 198 45.10 29.31 10.95
CA ASP A 198 44.75 27.89 10.72
C ASP A 198 43.37 27.55 11.27
N ARG A 199 43.00 28.21 12.38
CA ARG A 199 41.64 28.14 12.93
C ARG A 199 40.64 28.75 11.95
N GLU A 200 40.88 29.98 11.49
CA GLU A 200 40.00 30.66 10.53
C GLU A 200 39.82 29.84 9.23
N GLU A 201 40.90 29.32 8.65
CA GLU A 201 40.82 28.48 7.43
C GLU A 201 39.98 27.21 7.63
N LEU A 202 40.08 26.56 8.80
CA LEU A 202 39.29 25.37 9.09
C LEU A 202 37.79 25.68 9.24
N PHE A 203 37.46 26.80 9.87
CA PHE A 203 36.07 27.24 10.03
C PHE A 203 35.47 27.76 8.70
N ASP A 204 36.27 28.36 7.82
CA ASP A 204 35.84 28.68 6.45
C ASP A 204 35.46 27.41 5.68
N ARG A 205 36.22 26.32 5.84
CA ARG A 205 35.87 25.02 5.22
C ARG A 205 34.59 24.39 5.78
N ILE A 206 34.25 24.65 7.05
CA ILE A 206 32.94 24.22 7.61
C ILE A 206 31.83 25.02 6.92
N GLN A 207 32.03 26.33 6.75
CA GLN A 207 31.07 27.19 6.08
C GLN A 207 30.85 26.75 4.62
N ASP A 208 31.93 26.42 3.88
CA ASP A 208 31.84 25.85 2.54
C ASP A 208 30.98 24.56 2.50
N GLN A 209 31.10 23.68 3.51
CA GLN A 209 30.27 22.49 3.60
C GLN A 209 28.81 22.78 3.92
N ILE A 210 28.51 23.81 4.71
CA ILE A 210 27.14 24.22 5.00
C ILE A 210 26.47 24.72 3.71
N GLU A 211 27.21 25.45 2.87
CA GLU A 211 26.75 26.00 1.60
C GLU A 211 26.65 24.95 0.48
N ASP A 212 27.49 23.92 0.47
CA ASP A 212 27.41 22.83 -0.50
C ASP A 212 26.29 21.83 -0.18
N ASP A 213 25.22 21.83 -0.98
CA ASP A 213 24.10 20.87 -0.94
C ASP A 213 24.51 19.38 -1.02
N ARG A 214 25.73 19.09 -1.48
CA ARG A 214 26.26 17.73 -1.63
C ARG A 214 27.22 17.31 -0.52
N SER A 215 27.53 18.20 0.41
CA SER A 215 28.41 17.96 1.56
C SER A 215 27.87 16.89 2.50
N ASP A 216 28.75 16.33 3.32
CA ASP A 216 28.36 15.37 4.35
C ASP A 216 27.51 16.02 5.45
N PHE A 217 27.70 17.32 5.72
CA PHE A 217 26.84 18.12 6.60
C PHE A 217 25.38 18.09 6.12
N ASN A 218 25.14 18.47 4.86
CA ASN A 218 23.79 18.49 4.29
C ASN A 218 23.22 17.08 4.09
N ARG A 219 24.06 16.05 3.92
CA ARG A 219 23.62 14.65 3.93
C ARG A 219 23.11 14.22 5.30
N LEU A 220 23.84 14.52 6.38
CA LEU A 220 23.41 14.19 7.73
C LEU A 220 22.10 14.92 8.09
N LYS A 221 21.99 16.19 7.70
CA LYS A 221 20.75 16.97 7.82
C LYS A 221 19.55 16.27 7.17
N ARG A 222 19.69 15.81 5.92
CA ARG A 222 18.66 15.05 5.20
C ARG A 222 18.33 13.71 5.87
N ILE A 223 19.31 13.01 6.43
CA ILE A 223 19.09 11.72 7.10
C ILE A 223 18.21 11.92 8.35
N VAL A 224 18.56 12.90 9.19
CA VAL A 224 17.76 13.23 10.38
C VAL A 224 16.34 13.63 9.96
N ASP A 225 16.22 14.46 8.92
CA ASP A 225 14.93 14.88 8.38
C ASP A 225 14.04 13.70 7.99
N THR A 226 14.58 12.74 7.23
CA THR A 226 13.77 11.67 6.62
C THR A 226 13.55 10.43 7.49
N GLU A 227 14.39 10.20 8.51
CA GLU A 227 14.44 8.91 9.22
C GLU A 227 14.15 9.02 10.73
N ALA A 228 14.22 10.21 11.33
CA ALA A 228 13.99 10.40 12.76
C ALA A 228 12.58 9.97 13.21
N LEU A 229 11.56 10.21 12.37
CA LEU A 229 10.18 9.78 12.67
C LEU A 229 10.07 8.26 12.84
N GLY A 230 10.84 7.47 12.10
CA GLY A 230 10.88 6.02 12.26
C GLY A 230 11.35 5.62 13.65
N LYS A 231 12.41 6.26 14.16
CA LYS A 231 12.93 6.05 15.52
C LYS A 231 11.92 6.49 16.59
N LEU A 232 11.28 7.65 16.40
CA LEU A 232 10.23 8.14 17.30
C LEU A 232 9.03 7.19 17.37
N LYS A 233 8.61 6.61 16.24
CA LYS A 233 7.56 5.58 16.20
C LYS A 233 7.96 4.31 16.95
N LYS A 234 9.23 3.90 16.85
CA LYS A 234 9.77 2.75 17.60
C LYS A 234 9.69 3.02 19.11
N GLU A 235 10.14 4.19 19.56
CA GLU A 235 10.05 4.61 20.96
C GLU A 235 8.61 4.68 21.44
N ALA A 236 7.70 5.22 20.61
CA ALA A 236 6.28 5.30 20.93
C ALA A 236 5.63 3.93 21.18
N LYS A 237 6.07 2.86 20.50
CA LYS A 237 5.61 1.49 20.79
C LYS A 237 5.98 1.08 22.22
N ILE A 238 7.19 1.39 22.69
CA ILE A 238 7.63 1.04 24.05
C ILE A 238 6.89 1.90 25.08
N ARG A 239 6.80 3.22 24.87
CA ARG A 239 6.05 4.14 25.75
C ARG A 239 4.57 3.80 25.87
N TYR A 240 3.96 3.26 24.83
CA TYR A 240 2.58 2.79 24.90
C TYR A 240 2.43 1.51 25.75
N LEU A 241 3.39 0.59 25.74
CA LEU A 241 3.40 -0.55 26.68
C LEU A 241 3.58 -0.08 28.14
N GLU A 242 4.47 0.89 28.38
CA GLU A 242 4.65 1.52 29.69
C GLU A 242 3.37 2.22 30.16
N TYR A 243 2.70 2.94 29.25
CA TYR A 243 1.40 3.56 29.50
C TYR A 243 0.34 2.54 29.92
N ILE A 244 0.25 1.39 29.24
CA ILE A 244 -0.65 0.30 29.61
C ILE A 244 -0.27 -0.24 31.00
N ARG A 245 1.00 -0.59 31.22
CA ARG A 245 1.52 -1.13 32.48
C ARG A 245 1.15 -0.25 33.66
N ASP A 246 1.36 1.05 33.53
CA ASP A 246 1.15 2.01 34.62
C ASP A 246 -0.35 2.16 35.00
N ASN A 247 -1.27 1.76 34.10
CA ASN A 247 -2.71 1.81 34.30
C ASN A 247 -3.35 0.44 34.62
N ILE A 248 -2.57 -0.64 34.74
CA ILE A 248 -3.09 -1.95 35.16
C ILE A 248 -3.17 -2.03 36.70
N ASP A 249 -4.37 -2.34 37.22
CA ASP A 249 -4.59 -2.45 38.68
C ASP A 249 -4.02 -3.75 39.27
N ASN A 250 -4.22 -4.88 38.59
CA ASN A 250 -3.78 -6.19 39.07
C ASN A 250 -2.30 -6.46 38.72
N LYS A 251 -1.42 -5.84 39.51
CA LYS A 251 0.04 -5.97 39.38
C LYS A 251 0.60 -7.32 39.83
N ASN A 252 -0.23 -8.16 40.47
CA ASN A 252 0.19 -9.47 41.00
C ASN A 252 -0.02 -10.62 40.01
N SER A 253 -0.60 -10.35 38.83
CA SER A 253 -0.83 -11.38 37.82
C SER A 253 0.46 -11.78 37.10
N VAL A 254 0.58 -13.05 36.71
CA VAL A 254 1.73 -13.54 35.93
C VAL A 254 1.83 -12.84 34.58
N GLY A 255 0.70 -12.50 33.96
CA GLY A 255 0.69 -11.70 32.74
C GLY A 255 1.34 -10.33 32.94
N PHE A 256 1.14 -9.68 34.09
CA PHE A 256 1.76 -8.38 34.39
C PHE A 256 3.29 -8.49 34.49
N ILE A 257 3.79 -9.56 35.11
CA ILE A 257 5.23 -9.87 35.15
C ILE A 257 5.79 -9.99 33.72
N TYR A 258 5.10 -10.71 32.83
CA TYR A 258 5.54 -10.84 31.43
C TYR A 258 5.44 -9.53 30.64
N LEU A 259 4.51 -8.63 30.96
CA LEU A 259 4.48 -7.27 30.40
C LEU A 259 5.69 -6.46 30.86
N GLN A 260 6.03 -6.52 32.15
CA GLN A 260 7.22 -5.87 32.68
C GLN A 260 8.48 -6.42 32.05
N ASP A 261 8.58 -7.74 31.89
CA ASP A 261 9.74 -8.35 31.26
C ASP A 261 9.84 -7.92 29.79
N LEU A 262 8.76 -7.96 29.00
CA LEU A 262 8.76 -7.50 27.61
C LEU A 262 9.28 -6.05 27.49
N ILE A 263 8.75 -5.11 28.28
CA ILE A 263 9.21 -3.71 28.27
C ILE A 263 10.71 -3.65 28.59
N ARG A 264 11.15 -4.35 29.64
CA ARG A 264 12.55 -4.41 30.05
C ARG A 264 13.44 -4.99 28.94
N ARG A 265 13.06 -6.09 28.28
CA ARG A 265 13.80 -6.70 27.17
C ARG A 265 13.94 -5.75 25.99
N LEU A 266 12.89 -5.02 25.64
CA LEU A 266 12.93 -4.04 24.56
C LEU A 266 13.90 -2.90 24.87
N ARG A 267 13.92 -2.42 26.12
CA ARG A 267 14.91 -1.43 26.59
C ARG A 267 16.33 -1.98 26.60
N LEU A 268 16.53 -3.24 27.02
CA LEU A 268 17.83 -3.91 27.00
C LEU A 268 18.39 -4.10 25.60
N ILE A 269 17.55 -4.27 24.57
CA ILE A 269 18.01 -4.29 23.17
C ILE A 269 18.64 -2.94 22.81
N GLU A 270 17.99 -1.82 23.15
CA GLU A 270 18.55 -0.49 22.90
C GLU A 270 19.84 -0.28 23.71
N GLU A 271 19.86 -0.67 24.98
CA GLU A 271 21.06 -0.56 25.84
C GLU A 271 22.23 -1.35 25.25
N TYR A 272 21.99 -2.61 24.87
CA TYR A 272 22.99 -3.50 24.27
C TYR A 272 23.56 -2.91 22.97
N LEU A 273 22.70 -2.47 22.06
CA LEU A 273 23.13 -1.92 20.77
C LEU A 273 23.83 -0.57 20.90
N ASN A 274 23.61 0.15 22.02
CA ASN A 274 24.20 1.45 22.28
C ASN A 274 25.47 1.40 23.15
N GLN A 275 25.96 0.20 23.50
CA GLN A 275 27.22 0.06 24.24
C GLN A 275 28.41 0.60 23.43
N ASP A 276 29.41 1.11 24.16
CA ASP A 276 30.67 1.61 23.60
C ASP A 276 31.55 0.45 23.12
N ARG A 277 31.18 -0.09 21.96
CA ARG A 277 31.84 -1.17 21.24
C ARG A 277 32.07 -0.73 19.80
N PRO A 278 33.19 -1.15 19.17
CA PRO A 278 33.43 -0.87 17.76
C PRO A 278 32.30 -1.45 16.91
N ASP A 279 31.98 -0.81 15.79
CA ASP A 279 30.84 -1.24 14.96
C ASP A 279 30.99 -2.67 14.45
N SER A 280 32.22 -3.10 14.15
CA SER A 280 32.55 -4.46 13.74
C SER A 280 32.21 -5.54 14.77
N TYR A 281 32.02 -5.15 16.03
CA TYR A 281 31.54 -6.05 17.08
C TYR A 281 30.16 -6.64 16.75
N TYR A 282 29.32 -5.87 16.07
CA TYR A 282 27.95 -6.24 15.76
C TYR A 282 27.80 -6.89 14.38
N ASP A 283 28.91 -7.11 13.68
CA ASP A 283 28.91 -7.78 12.38
C ASP A 283 28.73 -9.28 12.55
N VAL A 284 27.72 -9.83 11.91
CA VAL A 284 27.39 -11.25 11.92
C VAL A 284 27.04 -11.72 10.51
N SER A 285 27.15 -13.02 10.27
CA SER A 285 26.79 -13.59 8.97
C SER A 285 26.06 -14.93 9.10
N TYR A 286 25.23 -15.25 8.13
CA TYR A 286 24.58 -16.55 8.00
C TYR A 286 24.20 -16.79 6.54
N ALA A 287 24.40 -18.00 6.03
CA ALA A 287 24.12 -18.36 4.65
C ALA A 287 24.72 -17.38 3.62
N GLY A 288 25.95 -16.88 3.89
CA GLY A 288 26.66 -15.94 3.02
C GLY A 288 26.20 -14.48 3.07
N ALA A 289 25.19 -14.14 3.90
CA ALA A 289 24.69 -12.77 4.05
C ALA A 289 25.25 -12.12 5.33
N PRO A 290 26.09 -11.06 5.23
CA PRO A 290 26.53 -10.28 6.38
C PRO A 290 25.49 -9.21 6.76
N ILE A 291 25.31 -8.97 8.05
CA ILE A 291 24.59 -7.81 8.58
C ILE A 291 25.33 -7.22 9.78
N ASN A 292 25.06 -5.96 10.08
CA ASN A 292 25.39 -5.35 11.35
C ASN A 292 24.10 -5.18 12.19
N TYR A 293 24.09 -5.67 13.43
CA TYR A 293 22.89 -5.58 14.26
C TYR A 293 22.46 -4.14 14.58
N LYS A 294 23.40 -3.19 14.76
CA LYS A 294 23.05 -1.77 14.99
C LYS A 294 22.27 -1.20 13.81
N ASP A 295 22.70 -1.49 12.59
CA ASP A 295 22.06 -0.99 11.36
C ASP A 295 20.66 -1.56 11.17
N VAL A 296 20.53 -2.87 11.38
CA VAL A 296 19.24 -3.56 11.20
C VAL A 296 18.24 -3.07 12.23
N PHE A 297 18.65 -2.96 13.51
CA PHE A 297 17.76 -2.58 14.61
C PHE A 297 17.54 -1.08 14.75
N ALA A 298 18.26 -0.23 14.02
CA ALA A 298 17.95 1.19 13.94
C ALA A 298 16.55 1.46 13.33
N ARG A 299 15.99 0.52 12.57
CA ARG A 299 14.71 0.70 11.85
C ARG A 299 13.48 0.43 12.72
N SER A 300 12.37 1.09 12.40
CA SER A 300 11.13 1.09 13.19
C SER A 300 10.32 -0.23 13.13
N GLU A 301 10.42 -0.91 11.99
CA GLU A 301 9.66 -2.12 11.63
C GLU A 301 10.30 -3.40 12.19
N VAL A 302 11.42 -3.29 12.90
CA VAL A 302 12.15 -4.44 13.43
C VAL A 302 11.34 -5.20 14.46
N LEU A 303 10.59 -4.48 15.28
CA LEU A 303 9.76 -5.05 16.33
C LEU A 303 8.48 -5.71 15.80
N ASP A 304 8.10 -5.46 14.54
CA ASP A 304 6.83 -5.94 13.97
C ASP A 304 6.80 -7.46 13.78
N SER A 305 7.97 -8.13 13.83
CA SER A 305 8.08 -9.58 13.84
C SER A 305 7.63 -10.23 15.15
N LEU A 306 7.48 -9.46 16.25
CA LEU A 306 7.01 -9.98 17.52
C LEU A 306 5.52 -10.39 17.45
N PRO A 307 5.10 -11.42 18.22
CA PRO A 307 3.69 -11.82 18.32
C PRO A 307 2.84 -10.76 19.03
N ILE A 308 3.37 -10.15 20.11
CA ILE A 308 2.70 -9.10 20.88
C ILE A 308 3.55 -7.84 20.83
N ILE A 309 3.04 -6.82 20.13
CA ILE A 309 3.67 -5.49 20.06
C ILE A 309 2.62 -4.45 19.61
N PRO A 310 2.72 -3.19 20.04
CA PRO A 310 1.93 -2.12 19.47
C PRO A 310 2.33 -1.83 18.02
N ILE A 311 1.35 -1.51 17.20
CA ILE A 311 1.50 -1.07 15.82
C ILE A 311 0.99 0.37 15.75
N VAL A 312 1.82 1.27 15.22
CA VAL A 312 1.44 2.64 14.88
C VAL A 312 0.81 2.60 13.49
N THR A 313 -0.45 3.03 13.37
CA THR A 313 -1.26 2.90 12.14
C THR A 313 -2.13 4.13 11.92
N GLY A 314 -2.43 4.43 10.64
CA GLY A 314 -3.35 5.51 10.25
C GLY A 314 -2.75 6.88 10.54
N ASN A 315 -2.17 7.52 9.53
CA ASN A 315 -1.73 8.90 9.65
C ASN A 315 -2.96 9.81 9.60
N LEU A 316 -3.30 10.40 10.74
CA LEU A 316 -4.52 11.19 10.87
C LEU A 316 -4.29 12.67 10.61
N GLY A 317 -3.02 13.10 10.57
CA GLY A 317 -2.68 14.49 10.37
C GLY A 317 -1.20 14.75 10.59
N GLU A 318 -0.72 15.73 9.86
CA GLU A 318 0.66 16.19 9.90
C GLU A 318 0.65 17.71 9.72
N SER A 319 1.39 18.43 10.55
CA SER A 319 1.39 19.90 10.56
C SER A 319 2.75 20.49 10.89
N THR A 320 3.15 21.53 10.17
CA THR A 320 4.32 22.36 10.51
C THR A 320 3.86 23.72 10.98
N ASN A 321 4.21 24.08 12.21
CA ASN A 321 4.14 25.46 12.67
C ASN A 321 5.51 26.12 12.49
N THR A 322 5.70 26.80 11.36
CA THR A 322 6.94 27.51 11.03
C THR A 322 7.28 28.61 12.05
N SER A 323 6.27 29.25 12.65
CA SER A 323 6.50 30.31 13.65
C SER A 323 7.06 29.81 14.98
N GLN A 324 6.87 28.53 15.30
CA GLN A 324 7.34 27.89 16.53
C GLN A 324 8.44 26.85 16.28
N GLY A 325 8.84 26.63 15.01
CA GLY A 325 9.75 25.55 14.65
C GLY A 325 9.22 24.16 15.04
N GLU A 326 7.90 23.96 15.06
CA GLU A 326 7.30 22.70 15.51
C GLU A 326 6.73 21.88 14.35
N ARG A 327 7.04 20.58 14.32
CA ARG A 327 6.39 19.57 13.46
C ARG A 327 5.61 18.61 14.33
N GLN A 328 4.35 18.36 13.98
CA GLN A 328 3.49 17.43 14.69
C GLN A 328 2.95 16.36 13.75
N PHE A 329 2.93 15.11 14.22
CA PHE A 329 2.37 13.95 13.54
C PHE A 329 1.34 13.27 14.43
N THR A 330 0.18 12.91 13.88
CA THR A 330 -0.88 12.23 14.60
C THR A 330 -1.16 10.86 14.00
N PHE A 331 -1.13 9.82 14.84
CA PHE A 331 -1.36 8.43 14.45
C PHE A 331 -2.36 7.73 15.39
N GLY A 332 -2.78 6.53 15.01
CA GLY A 332 -3.47 5.59 15.88
C GLY A 332 -2.59 4.46 16.39
N PHE A 333 -2.91 3.92 17.57
CA PHE A 333 -2.35 2.68 18.08
C PHE A 333 -3.31 1.49 17.91
N LYS A 334 -2.74 0.36 17.50
CA LYS A 334 -3.37 -0.97 17.53
C LYS A 334 -2.42 -1.96 18.22
N MET A 335 -2.95 -2.85 19.06
CA MET A 335 -2.16 -3.97 19.60
C MET A 335 -2.18 -5.18 18.64
N LYS A 336 -1.02 -5.77 18.38
CA LYS A 336 -0.88 -7.06 17.69
C LYS A 336 -1.02 -8.20 18.70
N PHE A 337 -1.75 -9.26 18.33
CA PHE A 337 -1.98 -10.42 19.20
C PHE A 337 -1.55 -11.76 18.59
N GLY A 338 -0.62 -11.75 17.63
CA GLY A 338 -0.04 -12.98 17.07
C GLY A 338 -0.86 -13.65 15.97
N ASN A 339 -1.78 -12.90 15.34
CA ASN A 339 -2.68 -13.37 14.27
C ASN A 339 -1.96 -14.15 13.16
N SER A 340 -2.66 -15.09 12.54
CA SER A 340 -2.11 -16.00 11.53
C SER A 340 -1.45 -15.28 10.35
N VAL A 341 -0.29 -15.77 9.89
CA VAL A 341 0.37 -15.27 8.68
C VAL A 341 -0.31 -15.87 7.45
N GLU A 342 -1.39 -15.24 6.98
CA GLU A 342 -2.26 -15.74 5.90
C GLU A 342 -1.52 -15.99 4.57
N ALA A 343 -0.45 -15.24 4.30
CA ALA A 343 0.35 -15.40 3.09
C ALA A 343 1.19 -16.70 3.05
N ARG A 344 1.29 -17.43 4.17
CA ARG A 344 2.25 -18.53 4.36
C ARG A 344 1.71 -19.68 5.22
N GLY A 345 0.46 -20.10 5.00
CA GLY A 345 -0.08 -21.33 5.59
C GLY A 345 -1.06 -21.14 6.75
N GLY A 346 -1.09 -19.95 7.37
CA GLY A 346 -2.04 -19.62 8.43
C GLY A 346 -1.56 -19.89 9.86
N ASP A 347 -0.26 -20.19 10.05
CA ASP A 347 0.33 -20.35 11.39
C ASP A 347 0.34 -19.02 12.16
N GLU A 348 0.24 -19.09 13.50
CA GLU A 348 0.46 -17.93 14.37
C GLU A 348 1.88 -17.37 14.17
N VAL A 349 2.05 -16.06 14.34
CA VAL A 349 3.33 -15.36 14.09
C VAL A 349 4.52 -16.02 14.79
N PHE A 350 4.32 -16.47 16.03
CA PHE A 350 5.38 -17.11 16.81
C PHE A 350 5.86 -18.40 16.17
N ASP A 351 4.93 -19.27 15.79
CA ASP A 351 5.21 -20.60 15.21
C ASP A 351 5.79 -20.47 13.80
N TYR A 352 5.22 -19.58 13.00
CA TYR A 352 5.73 -19.27 11.67
C TYR A 352 7.21 -18.84 11.72
N ASN A 353 7.55 -17.95 12.66
CA ASN A 353 8.92 -17.45 12.82
C ASN A 353 9.85 -18.50 13.44
N LEU A 354 9.36 -19.36 14.34
CA LEU A 354 10.10 -20.52 14.85
C LEU A 354 10.46 -21.51 13.73
N ASN A 355 9.48 -21.84 12.89
CA ASN A 355 9.69 -22.69 11.72
C ASN A 355 10.74 -22.06 10.80
N LEU A 356 10.64 -20.76 10.52
CA LEU A 356 11.65 -20.06 9.73
C LEU A 356 13.06 -20.14 10.34
N LEU A 357 13.19 -20.02 11.67
CA LEU A 357 14.47 -20.18 12.37
C LEU A 357 15.01 -21.61 12.37
N ASN A 358 14.15 -22.62 12.31
CA ASN A 358 14.54 -24.02 12.36
C ASN A 358 15.15 -24.48 11.02
N PRO A 359 16.47 -24.80 10.97
CA PRO A 359 17.13 -25.22 9.73
C PRO A 359 16.54 -26.49 9.10
N GLU A 360 15.86 -27.32 9.90
CA GLU A 360 15.24 -28.58 9.45
C GLU A 360 13.80 -28.39 8.92
N SER A 361 13.23 -27.19 9.03
CA SER A 361 11.83 -26.98 8.61
C SER A 361 11.68 -26.81 7.09
N PRO A 362 10.51 -27.17 6.54
CA PRO A 362 10.16 -26.83 5.15
C PRO A 362 10.17 -25.32 4.90
N GLU A 363 9.68 -24.51 5.84
CA GLU A 363 9.55 -23.06 5.71
C GLU A 363 10.91 -22.36 5.59
N HIS A 364 11.92 -22.87 6.30
CA HIS A 364 13.30 -22.40 6.22
C HIS A 364 13.89 -22.63 4.82
N ASN A 365 13.75 -23.86 4.31
CA ASN A 365 14.26 -24.22 2.99
C ASN A 365 13.56 -23.45 1.86
N GLN A 366 12.23 -23.32 1.94
CA GLN A 366 11.45 -22.55 0.96
C GLN A 366 11.84 -21.07 0.95
N GLU A 367 12.05 -20.43 2.10
CA GLU A 367 12.45 -19.02 2.13
C GLU A 367 13.88 -18.82 1.60
N ARG A 368 14.78 -19.78 1.85
CA ARG A 368 16.15 -19.78 1.31
C ARG A 368 16.14 -19.81 -0.20
N GLU A 369 15.32 -20.66 -0.80
CA GLU A 369 15.19 -20.79 -2.26
C GLU A 369 14.50 -19.56 -2.86
N ARG A 370 13.47 -19.04 -2.18
CA ARG A 370 12.67 -17.93 -2.69
C ARG A 370 13.37 -16.58 -2.61
N ASN A 371 14.14 -16.34 -1.55
CA ASN A 371 14.78 -15.05 -1.27
C ASN A 371 16.25 -15.21 -0.84
N PRO A 372 17.11 -15.89 -1.63
CA PRO A 372 18.46 -16.27 -1.20
C PRO A 372 19.29 -15.07 -0.73
N ASN A 373 19.17 -13.93 -1.43
CA ASN A 373 19.96 -12.73 -1.14
C ASN A 373 19.59 -12.04 0.20
N ASN A 374 18.37 -12.23 0.70
CA ASN A 374 17.88 -11.57 1.92
C ASN A 374 17.59 -12.56 3.06
N PHE A 375 17.68 -13.86 2.78
CA PHE A 375 17.34 -14.92 3.70
C PHE A 375 18.17 -14.88 4.98
N GLY A 376 19.50 -14.85 4.87
CA GLY A 376 20.38 -14.85 6.03
C GLY A 376 20.23 -13.61 6.91
N ALA A 377 20.11 -12.44 6.29
CA ALA A 377 19.83 -11.18 7.00
C ALA A 377 18.51 -11.23 7.79
N LYS A 378 17.46 -11.82 7.18
CA LYS A 378 16.16 -12.00 7.82
C LYS A 378 16.24 -12.94 9.03
N LEU A 379 16.99 -14.04 8.92
CA LEU A 379 17.16 -14.99 10.01
C LEU A 379 17.98 -14.44 11.18
N LEU A 380 19.09 -13.76 10.91
CA LEU A 380 19.92 -13.16 11.95
C LEU A 380 19.14 -12.11 12.74
N LYS A 381 18.39 -11.24 12.05
CA LYS A 381 17.47 -10.28 12.68
C LYS A 381 16.48 -10.99 13.61
N LEU A 382 15.86 -12.05 13.12
CA LEU A 382 14.84 -12.79 13.86
C LEU A 382 15.44 -13.53 15.07
N ALA A 383 16.59 -14.16 14.90
CA ALA A 383 17.31 -14.88 15.95
C ALA A 383 17.69 -13.93 17.10
N PHE A 384 18.28 -12.77 16.79
CA PHE A 384 18.61 -11.76 17.79
C PHE A 384 17.35 -11.30 18.54
N LEU A 385 16.31 -10.87 17.81
CA LEU A 385 15.10 -10.32 18.40
C LEU A 385 14.39 -11.34 19.31
N TYR A 386 14.20 -12.56 18.82
CA TYR A 386 13.52 -13.60 19.58
C TYR A 386 14.34 -14.05 20.77
N PHE A 387 15.67 -14.15 20.64
CA PHE A 387 16.54 -14.49 21.77
C PHE A 387 16.44 -13.45 22.88
N PHE A 388 16.60 -12.17 22.56
CA PHE A 388 16.52 -11.11 23.56
C PHE A 388 15.16 -11.03 24.26
N VAL A 389 14.07 -11.26 23.51
CA VAL A 389 12.71 -11.12 24.04
C VAL A 389 12.21 -12.36 24.78
N PHE A 390 12.59 -13.57 24.36
CA PHE A 390 11.97 -14.82 24.85
C PHE A 390 12.90 -15.76 25.61
N ALA A 391 14.23 -15.56 25.58
CA ALA A 391 15.12 -16.37 26.40
C ALA A 391 14.80 -16.15 27.89
N CYS A 392 14.65 -17.24 28.64
CA CYS A 392 14.18 -17.22 30.02
C CYS A 392 14.78 -18.36 30.85
N ASN A 393 14.52 -18.32 32.16
CA ASN A 393 14.86 -19.42 33.06
C ASN A 393 13.95 -20.63 32.79
N ASN A 394 14.43 -21.82 33.11
CA ASN A 394 13.68 -23.06 32.91
C ASN A 394 12.42 -23.07 33.81
N PRO A 395 11.21 -23.00 33.24
CA PRO A 395 9.98 -22.95 34.03
C PRO A 395 9.59 -24.31 34.62
N ASN A 396 10.29 -25.39 34.24
CA ASN A 396 10.02 -26.75 34.71
C ASN A 396 10.76 -27.11 36.00
N LEU A 397 11.48 -26.17 36.62
CA LEU A 397 12.10 -26.36 37.94
C LEU A 397 11.03 -26.21 39.03
N ASP A 398 11.08 -27.08 40.05
CA ASP A 398 10.07 -27.14 41.12
C ASP A 398 9.94 -25.84 41.93
N ASP A 399 10.99 -25.01 41.96
CA ASP A 399 11.08 -23.73 42.65
C ASP A 399 10.95 -22.51 41.74
N TYR A 400 10.62 -22.69 40.46
CA TYR A 400 10.51 -21.58 39.50
C TYR A 400 9.42 -20.59 39.88
N ASN A 401 9.79 -19.31 40.00
CA ASN A 401 8.87 -18.20 40.13
C ASN A 401 8.89 -17.37 38.84
N PRO A 402 7.74 -16.99 38.25
CA PRO A 402 7.72 -16.10 37.09
C PRO A 402 8.48 -14.77 37.28
N ASN A 403 8.62 -14.28 38.52
CA ASN A 403 9.45 -13.10 38.83
C ASN A 403 10.93 -13.32 38.51
N ASP A 404 11.42 -14.56 38.49
CA ASP A 404 12.82 -14.87 38.17
C ASP A 404 13.16 -14.48 36.73
N ASP A 405 12.17 -14.46 35.82
CA ASP A 405 12.36 -14.01 34.44
C ASP A 405 12.76 -12.52 34.37
N LEU A 406 12.30 -11.68 35.32
CA LEU A 406 12.68 -10.26 35.39
C LEU A 406 14.17 -10.08 35.69
N ASN A 407 14.81 -11.08 36.30
CA ASN A 407 16.23 -11.07 36.63
C ASN A 407 17.09 -11.75 35.57
N TYR A 408 16.51 -12.50 34.63
CA TYR A 408 17.27 -13.15 33.57
C TYR A 408 17.91 -12.11 32.64
N ASN A 409 19.24 -12.17 32.50
CA ASN A 409 20.01 -11.24 31.67
C ASN A 409 20.28 -11.86 30.28
N PRO A 410 19.62 -11.38 29.22
CA PRO A 410 19.75 -11.97 27.89
C PRO A 410 21.11 -11.60 27.25
N ILE A 411 21.73 -10.49 27.64
CA ILE A 411 22.98 -10.00 27.08
C ILE A 411 24.08 -11.03 27.34
N ILE A 412 24.26 -11.43 28.61
CA ILE A 412 25.32 -12.39 29.00
C ILE A 412 25.15 -13.72 28.25
N ALA A 413 23.91 -14.20 28.09
CA ALA A 413 23.63 -15.44 27.38
C ALA A 413 23.85 -15.30 25.86
N PHE A 414 23.48 -14.16 25.28
CA PHE A 414 23.64 -13.90 23.85
C PHE A 414 25.11 -13.73 23.46
N GLU A 415 25.91 -13.07 24.29
CA GLU A 415 27.35 -12.89 24.08
C GLU A 415 28.11 -14.21 23.90
N ARG A 416 27.64 -15.27 24.57
CA ARG A 416 28.23 -16.62 24.44
C ARG A 416 27.96 -17.27 23.08
N ILE A 417 26.95 -16.83 22.36
CA ILE A 417 26.59 -17.36 21.03
C ILE A 417 26.91 -16.38 19.90
N LEU A 418 27.18 -15.10 20.21
CA LEU A 418 27.54 -14.08 19.22
C LEU A 418 28.77 -14.49 18.41
N SER A 419 29.80 -15.03 19.06
CA SER A 419 31.03 -15.48 18.40
C SER A 419 30.80 -16.57 17.34
N ASP A 420 29.77 -17.40 17.51
CA ASP A 420 29.42 -18.42 16.52
C ASP A 420 28.82 -17.79 15.25
N PHE A 421 28.05 -16.70 15.38
CA PHE A 421 27.50 -15.94 14.26
C PHE A 421 28.51 -14.98 13.61
N GLN A 422 29.54 -14.55 14.35
CA GLN A 422 30.70 -13.83 13.83
C GLN A 422 31.66 -14.75 13.05
N GLY A 423 31.71 -16.03 13.41
CA GLY A 423 32.55 -17.03 12.76
C GLY A 423 32.04 -17.50 11.40
N ASN A 424 32.85 -18.31 10.70
CA ASN A 424 32.55 -18.81 9.36
C ASN A 424 31.96 -20.24 9.33
N ASN A 425 31.63 -20.83 10.49
CA ASN A 425 31.16 -22.21 10.59
C ASN A 425 29.62 -22.27 10.56
N GLU A 426 29.05 -22.55 9.39
CA GLU A 426 27.59 -22.63 9.20
C GLU A 426 26.93 -23.79 9.98
N ASP A 427 27.60 -24.94 10.16
CA ASP A 427 27.05 -26.06 10.93
C ASP A 427 26.87 -25.70 12.41
N ARG A 428 27.82 -24.95 12.98
CA ARG A 428 27.69 -24.39 14.33
C ARG A 428 26.54 -23.41 14.42
N LYS A 429 26.38 -22.51 13.43
CA LYS A 429 25.25 -21.56 13.39
C LYS A 429 23.91 -22.29 13.30
N ASN A 430 23.79 -23.30 12.45
CA ASN A 430 22.61 -24.16 12.35
C ASN A 430 22.30 -24.86 13.67
N SER A 431 23.32 -25.38 14.34
CA SER A 431 23.19 -26.01 15.66
C SER A 431 22.70 -25.00 16.72
N ARG A 432 23.17 -23.75 16.69
CA ARG A 432 22.70 -22.68 17.58
C ARG A 432 21.26 -22.29 17.30
N LEU A 433 20.88 -22.09 16.05
CA LEU A 433 19.49 -21.81 15.67
C LEU A 433 18.55 -22.92 16.14
N SER A 434 18.93 -24.19 15.93
CA SER A 434 18.17 -25.34 16.39
C SER A 434 18.06 -25.40 17.92
N ALA A 435 19.15 -25.07 18.65
CA ALA A 435 19.14 -25.01 20.11
C ALA A 435 18.24 -23.88 20.65
N ILE A 436 18.22 -22.71 19.99
CA ILE A 436 17.32 -21.60 20.34
C ILE A 436 15.87 -22.04 20.18
N VAL A 437 15.51 -22.62 19.02
CA VAL A 437 14.16 -23.13 18.74
C VAL A 437 13.74 -24.17 19.78
N ARG A 438 14.62 -25.13 20.08
CA ARG A 438 14.37 -26.16 21.10
C ARG A 438 14.12 -25.55 22.47
N GLY A 439 14.96 -24.60 22.90
CA GLY A 439 14.81 -23.93 24.20
C GLY A 439 13.48 -23.19 24.33
N PHE A 440 13.01 -22.52 23.27
CA PHE A 440 11.71 -21.84 23.30
C PHE A 440 10.52 -22.81 23.44
N ASN A 441 10.63 -24.00 22.85
CA ASN A 441 9.62 -25.05 22.99
C ASN A 441 9.68 -25.70 24.38
N GLU A 442 10.87 -26.07 24.86
CA GLU A 442 11.08 -26.69 26.19
C GLU A 442 10.64 -25.78 27.34
N TYR A 443 10.82 -24.46 27.20
CA TYR A 443 10.48 -23.48 28.22
C TYR A 443 9.11 -22.83 28.05
N ASN A 444 8.21 -23.46 27.28
CA ASN A 444 6.80 -23.09 27.13
C ASN A 444 6.58 -21.58 26.85
N VAL A 445 7.42 -20.97 25.99
CA VAL A 445 7.33 -19.54 25.66
C VAL A 445 5.94 -19.18 25.10
N ARG A 446 5.30 -20.10 24.38
CA ARG A 446 3.95 -19.93 23.86
C ARG A 446 2.94 -19.63 24.98
N ASP A 447 3.04 -20.32 26.11
CA ASP A 447 2.13 -20.09 27.24
C ASP A 447 2.36 -18.73 27.89
N LYS A 448 3.62 -18.26 27.94
CA LYS A 448 3.95 -16.91 28.41
C LYS A 448 3.33 -15.84 27.51
N ILE A 449 3.44 -16.02 26.19
CA ILE A 449 2.80 -15.15 25.19
C ILE A 449 1.27 -15.15 25.38
N ASN A 450 0.65 -16.32 25.57
CA ASN A 450 -0.80 -16.42 25.76
C ASN A 450 -1.27 -15.70 27.03
N ARG A 451 -0.57 -15.85 28.15
CA ARG A 451 -0.90 -15.13 29.41
C ARG A 451 -0.76 -13.62 29.28
N LEU A 452 0.27 -13.15 28.56
CA LEU A 452 0.42 -11.73 28.25
C LEU A 452 -0.69 -11.23 27.32
N ARG A 453 -1.05 -12.02 26.30
CA ARG A 453 -2.14 -11.75 25.36
C ARG A 453 -3.46 -11.54 26.10
N GLU A 454 -3.79 -12.43 27.04
CA GLU A 454 -5.01 -12.37 27.86
C GLU A 454 -5.04 -11.10 28.72
N LEU A 455 -3.96 -10.80 29.47
CA LEU A 455 -3.87 -9.58 30.28
C LEU A 455 -4.13 -8.32 29.46
N LEU A 456 -3.49 -8.21 28.28
CA LEU A 456 -3.60 -7.04 27.43
C LEU A 456 -5.01 -6.91 26.83
N LYS A 457 -5.67 -8.01 26.46
CA LYS A 457 -7.07 -8.00 26.03
C LYS A 457 -7.98 -7.53 27.15
N ASP A 458 -7.85 -8.12 28.33
CA ASP A 458 -8.64 -7.77 29.50
C ASP A 458 -8.48 -6.29 29.87
N PHE A 459 -7.25 -5.76 29.78
CA PHE A 459 -6.99 -4.34 30.00
C PHE A 459 -7.65 -3.46 28.94
N LEU A 460 -7.52 -3.81 27.66
CA LEU A 460 -8.04 -3.01 26.55
C LEU A 460 -9.57 -3.04 26.48
N ASP A 461 -10.21 -4.07 27.04
CA ASP A 461 -11.67 -4.21 27.16
C ASP A 461 -12.28 -3.38 28.30
N ARG A 462 -11.44 -2.75 29.14
CA ARG A 462 -11.89 -1.86 30.22
C ARG A 462 -12.61 -0.62 29.68
N GLN A 463 -13.67 -0.27 30.37
CA GLN A 463 -14.50 0.90 30.06
C GLN A 463 -13.93 2.21 30.61
N THR A 464 -13.04 2.16 31.61
CA THR A 464 -12.41 3.35 32.19
C THR A 464 -11.66 4.15 31.13
N ILE A 465 -11.88 5.46 31.09
CA ILE A 465 -11.14 6.40 30.23
C ILE A 465 -9.78 6.65 30.87
N LEU A 466 -8.72 6.41 30.11
CA LEU A 466 -7.36 6.60 30.60
C LEU A 466 -6.93 8.08 30.49
N PRO A 467 -6.12 8.59 31.44
CA PRO A 467 -5.66 9.97 31.41
C PRO A 467 -4.68 10.19 30.26
N LYS A 468 -4.73 11.38 29.65
CA LYS A 468 -3.71 11.85 28.71
C LYS A 468 -2.34 11.84 29.38
N ARG A 469 -1.31 11.37 28.66
CA ARG A 469 0.08 11.42 29.13
C ARG A 469 1.02 11.88 28.02
N THR A 470 1.94 12.77 28.38
CA THR A 470 2.99 13.28 27.50
C THR A 470 4.35 12.89 28.07
N TYR A 471 5.19 12.32 27.22
CA TYR A 471 6.55 11.89 27.53
C TYR A 471 7.52 12.84 26.80
N PRO A 472 8.27 13.69 27.52
CA PRO A 472 9.33 14.49 26.92
C PRO A 472 10.51 13.58 26.54
N ILE A 473 10.99 13.74 25.32
CA ILE A 473 12.10 12.96 24.75
C ILE A 473 13.00 13.89 23.91
N GLN A 474 14.13 13.38 23.46
CA GLN A 474 15.04 14.12 22.58
C GLN A 474 15.61 13.21 21.49
N ILE A 475 15.86 13.80 20.32
CA ILE A 475 16.59 13.17 19.23
C ILE A 475 18.06 13.60 19.36
N SER A 476 18.95 12.68 19.73
CA SER A 476 20.39 12.94 19.83
C SER A 476 21.11 12.45 18.57
N VAL A 477 21.94 13.29 17.95
CA VAL A 477 23.00 12.84 17.04
C VAL A 477 24.26 12.65 17.86
N ARG A 478 24.90 11.49 17.81
CA ARG A 478 26.07 11.17 18.66
C ARG A 478 27.38 11.61 18.03
N ARG A 479 28.34 12.06 18.84
CA ARG A 479 29.71 12.46 18.43
C ARG A 479 30.47 11.36 17.68
N GLY A 480 30.11 10.09 17.87
CA GLY A 480 30.72 8.96 17.16
C GLY A 480 30.60 9.01 15.63
N ILE A 481 29.76 9.88 15.08
CA ILE A 481 29.66 10.13 13.63
C ILE A 481 30.82 10.98 13.07
N LEU A 482 31.55 11.67 13.94
CA LEU A 482 32.64 12.57 13.57
C LEU A 482 33.95 11.81 13.27
N GLU A 483 34.77 12.41 12.41
CA GLU A 483 36.15 11.99 12.19
C GLU A 483 37.00 12.31 13.44
N ASN A 484 37.95 11.43 13.77
CA ASN A 484 38.83 11.58 14.92
C ASN A 484 40.29 11.88 14.51
N ASP A 485 40.67 11.64 13.25
CA ASP A 485 42.01 11.94 12.72
C ASP A 485 42.17 13.45 12.45
N THR A 486 43.01 14.11 13.25
CA THR A 486 43.25 15.56 13.14
C THR A 486 43.74 15.98 11.76
N ASN A 487 44.52 15.15 11.06
CA ASN A 487 44.99 15.48 9.72
C ASN A 487 43.85 15.45 8.71
N GLN A 488 42.89 14.54 8.86
CA GLN A 488 41.72 14.49 7.99
C GLN A 488 40.77 15.66 8.28
N ILE A 489 40.60 16.02 9.55
CA ILE A 489 39.85 17.23 9.95
C ILE A 489 40.46 18.48 9.32
N PHE A 490 41.77 18.68 9.42
CA PHE A 490 42.47 19.80 8.75
C PHE A 490 42.34 19.77 7.22
N ASN A 491 42.08 18.62 6.62
CA ASN A 491 41.80 18.47 5.19
C ASN A 491 40.31 18.67 4.82
N GLY A 492 39.48 19.11 5.76
CA GLY A 492 38.05 19.36 5.55
C GLY A 492 37.18 18.10 5.61
N ILE A 493 37.67 17.00 6.19
CA ILE A 493 36.89 15.78 6.40
C ILE A 493 36.44 15.74 7.87
N PHE A 494 35.19 16.13 8.13
CA PHE A 494 34.65 16.29 9.47
C PHE A 494 33.84 15.08 9.96
N PHE A 495 33.29 14.29 9.03
CA PHE A 495 32.44 13.14 9.32
C PHE A 495 33.10 11.85 8.85
N ARG A 496 32.75 10.74 9.48
CA ARG A 496 33.17 9.42 9.02
C ARG A 496 32.62 9.12 7.63
N GLU A 497 33.35 8.32 6.86
CA GLU A 497 33.00 7.90 5.48
C GLU A 497 31.57 7.34 5.34
N VAL A 498 31.01 6.77 6.42
CA VAL A 498 29.63 6.26 6.46
C VAL A 498 28.58 7.29 6.01
N VAL A 499 28.78 8.59 6.32
CA VAL A 499 27.88 9.68 5.89
C VAL A 499 27.93 9.86 4.37
N GLY A 500 29.12 9.75 3.80
CA GLY A 500 29.35 9.83 2.36
C GLY A 500 28.87 8.60 1.59
N ARG A 501 28.96 7.41 2.20
CA ARG A 501 28.79 6.11 1.52
C ARG A 501 27.39 5.49 1.66
N ASN A 502 26.81 5.45 2.86
CA ASN A 502 25.53 4.79 3.11
C ASN A 502 24.67 5.51 4.16
N PRO A 503 23.71 6.36 3.71
CA PRO A 503 22.84 7.13 4.60
C PRO A 503 22.09 6.31 5.67
N LYS A 504 21.78 5.04 5.39
CA LYS A 504 21.04 4.18 6.34
C LYS A 504 21.88 3.70 7.50
N GLU A 505 23.19 3.57 7.32
CA GLU A 505 24.11 3.19 8.39
C GLU A 505 24.32 4.33 9.38
N CYS A 506 24.08 5.58 8.98
CA CYS A 506 24.11 6.74 9.87
C CYS A 506 23.05 6.66 10.98
N LEU A 507 21.97 5.90 10.78
CA LEU A 507 20.89 5.73 11.76
C LEU A 507 21.35 5.09 13.07
N ARG A 508 22.52 4.43 13.10
CA ARG A 508 23.12 3.92 14.33
C ARG A 508 23.63 5.03 15.26
N TYR A 509 23.88 6.23 14.71
CA TYR A 509 24.36 7.40 15.44
C TYR A 509 23.23 8.35 15.88
N ILE A 510 21.98 8.03 15.52
CA ILE A 510 20.79 8.78 15.92
C ILE A 510 20.03 7.97 16.97
N SER A 511 19.92 8.52 18.18
CA SER A 511 19.20 7.91 19.32
C SER A 511 18.02 8.77 19.76
N ILE A 512 17.04 8.10 20.38
CA ILE A 512 15.89 8.74 21.01
C ILE A 512 15.98 8.41 22.50
N ASP A 513 16.18 9.44 23.30
CA ASP A 513 16.46 9.29 24.72
C ASP A 513 15.51 10.17 25.55
N GLU A 514 15.43 9.91 26.86
CA GLU A 514 14.76 10.82 27.79
C GLU A 514 15.46 12.18 27.78
N MET A 515 14.73 13.26 28.08
CA MET A 515 15.29 14.60 28.03
C MET A 515 16.37 14.78 29.12
N HIS A 516 17.64 14.79 28.72
CA HIS A 516 18.80 15.02 29.59
C HIS A 516 20.02 15.49 28.78
N VAL A 517 20.92 16.25 29.39
CA VAL A 517 22.17 16.67 28.74
C VAL A 517 23.09 15.47 28.59
N GLU A 518 23.25 14.99 27.34
CA GLU A 518 24.06 13.82 27.03
C GLU A 518 25.48 14.26 26.62
N ARG A 519 26.50 13.87 27.42
CA ARG A 519 27.89 14.30 27.18
C ARG A 519 28.47 13.84 25.82
N ASN A 520 27.94 12.76 25.27
CA ASN A 520 28.36 12.19 23.99
C ASN A 520 27.49 12.63 22.80
N ALA A 521 26.54 13.55 22.99
CA ALA A 521 25.78 14.14 21.90
C ALA A 521 26.61 15.18 21.15
N LEU A 522 26.47 15.16 19.82
CA LEU A 522 26.92 16.20 18.91
C LEU A 522 25.91 17.35 18.91
N CYS A 523 24.63 17.02 18.67
CA CYS A 523 23.51 17.94 18.74
C CYS A 523 22.25 17.20 19.18
N GLN A 524 21.25 17.94 19.67
CA GLN A 524 20.00 17.39 20.19
C GLN A 524 18.81 18.19 19.71
N LEU A 525 17.70 17.52 19.39
CA LEU A 525 16.40 18.15 19.12
C LEU A 525 15.35 17.72 20.14
N PRO A 526 14.62 18.67 20.77
CA PRO A 526 13.55 18.34 21.68
C PRO A 526 12.34 17.75 20.95
N ALA A 527 11.73 16.73 21.56
CA ALA A 527 10.51 16.11 21.05
C ALA A 527 9.59 15.64 22.20
N SER A 528 8.37 15.23 21.86
CA SER A 528 7.45 14.63 22.82
C SER A 528 6.57 13.56 22.17
N ILE A 529 6.20 12.56 22.98
CA ILE A 529 5.23 11.52 22.63
C ILE A 529 4.02 11.70 23.54
N THR A 530 2.85 11.93 22.96
CA THR A 530 1.59 12.09 23.68
C THR A 530 0.63 10.97 23.34
N ILE A 531 0.03 10.37 24.36
CA ILE A 531 -0.93 9.27 24.24
C ILE A 531 -2.26 9.69 24.87
N GLU A 532 -3.35 9.52 24.11
CA GLU A 532 -4.71 9.92 24.51
C GLU A 532 -5.71 8.76 24.30
N ASP A 533 -6.64 8.58 25.23
CA ASP A 533 -7.77 7.65 25.13
C ASP A 533 -9.03 8.41 24.73
N ILE A 534 -9.42 8.30 23.45
CA ILE A 534 -10.58 8.95 22.85
C ILE A 534 -11.75 7.95 22.82
N ARG A 535 -12.92 8.41 23.28
CA ARG A 535 -14.16 7.61 23.29
C ARG A 535 -15.19 8.18 22.33
N TYR A 536 -15.93 7.27 21.70
CA TYR A 536 -17.05 7.61 20.82
C TYR A 536 -18.36 7.08 21.40
N PHE A 537 -19.37 7.94 21.39
CA PHE A 537 -20.68 7.68 21.96
C PHE A 537 -21.74 7.72 20.87
N SER A 538 -22.79 6.92 21.00
CA SER A 538 -23.93 7.02 20.07
C SER A 538 -24.77 8.26 20.35
N THR A 539 -25.23 8.90 19.28
CA THR A 539 -26.33 9.86 19.37
C THR A 539 -27.67 9.18 19.01
N GLU A 540 -28.77 9.92 19.15
CA GLU A 540 -30.10 9.46 18.71
C GLU A 540 -30.30 9.54 17.19
N GLU A 541 -29.43 10.26 16.47
CA GLU A 541 -29.53 10.49 15.03
C GLU A 541 -29.22 9.21 14.24
N ARG A 542 -30.23 8.73 13.50
CA ARG A 542 -30.18 7.51 12.69
C ARG A 542 -30.76 7.79 11.32
N GLN A 543 -30.10 7.26 10.29
CA GLN A 543 -30.56 7.39 8.91
C GLN A 543 -30.72 6.01 8.29
N ASN A 544 -31.90 5.80 7.67
CA ASN A 544 -32.24 4.56 6.98
C ASN A 544 -32.40 4.81 5.48
N PHE A 545 -31.89 3.87 4.69
CA PHE A 545 -32.05 3.88 3.24
C PHE A 545 -32.05 2.46 2.68
N ARG A 546 -32.59 2.31 1.47
CA ARG A 546 -32.65 1.04 0.74
C ARG A 546 -31.78 1.10 -0.49
N MET A 547 -31.23 -0.04 -0.86
CA MET A 547 -30.38 -0.21 -2.04
C MET A 547 -30.97 -1.28 -2.96
N GLN A 548 -30.91 -1.02 -4.26
CA GLN A 548 -31.22 -1.99 -5.31
C GLN A 548 -30.27 -1.83 -6.50
N TYR A 549 -30.08 -2.91 -7.26
CA TYR A 549 -29.36 -2.84 -8.52
C TYR A 549 -30.21 -2.16 -9.60
N ASP A 550 -29.54 -1.43 -10.49
CA ASP A 550 -30.14 -0.83 -11.68
C ASP A 550 -29.57 -1.52 -12.93
N ILE A 551 -30.12 -2.71 -13.24
CA ILE A 551 -29.66 -3.58 -14.34
C ILE A 551 -30.47 -3.43 -15.64
N THR A 552 -31.50 -2.58 -15.64
CA THR A 552 -32.37 -2.41 -16.80
C THR A 552 -31.56 -1.95 -18.03
N GLY A 553 -31.67 -2.68 -19.13
CA GLY A 553 -30.94 -2.39 -20.37
C GLY A 553 -29.43 -2.70 -20.32
N VAL A 554 -28.93 -3.33 -19.25
CA VAL A 554 -27.54 -3.78 -19.18
C VAL A 554 -27.41 -5.12 -19.91
N ASN A 555 -26.52 -5.14 -20.91
CA ASN A 555 -26.16 -6.34 -21.64
C ASN A 555 -24.81 -6.87 -21.19
N ALA A 556 -24.66 -8.19 -21.10
CA ALA A 556 -23.47 -8.85 -20.61
C ALA A 556 -22.78 -9.71 -21.69
N LEU A 557 -21.44 -9.73 -21.65
CA LEU A 557 -20.60 -10.65 -22.41
C LEU A 557 -19.67 -11.38 -21.42
N PRO A 558 -20.06 -12.58 -20.95
CA PRO A 558 -19.27 -13.32 -19.99
C PRO A 558 -17.93 -13.80 -20.54
N VAL A 559 -16.88 -13.71 -19.73
CA VAL A 559 -15.52 -14.17 -20.06
C VAL A 559 -15.06 -15.13 -18.97
N MET A 560 -14.46 -16.25 -19.37
CA MET A 560 -13.95 -17.25 -18.46
C MET A 560 -12.47 -17.54 -18.67
N TRP A 561 -11.73 -17.65 -17.57
CA TRP A 561 -10.37 -18.17 -17.53
C TRP A 561 -10.39 -19.53 -16.84
N VAL A 562 -10.07 -20.58 -17.58
CA VAL A 562 -10.18 -21.96 -17.09
C VAL A 562 -8.85 -22.68 -17.26
N PRO A 563 -8.22 -23.11 -16.16
CA PRO A 563 -7.05 -23.97 -16.28
C PRO A 563 -7.45 -25.33 -16.81
N GLU A 564 -6.56 -26.01 -17.55
CA GLU A 564 -6.82 -27.33 -18.14
C GLU A 564 -7.33 -28.35 -17.10
N SER A 565 -6.79 -28.31 -15.87
CA SER A 565 -7.20 -29.17 -14.77
C SER A 565 -8.64 -28.94 -14.27
N CYS A 566 -9.25 -27.80 -14.58
CA CYS A 566 -10.61 -27.44 -14.17
C CYS A 566 -11.65 -27.56 -15.30
N MET A 567 -11.29 -28.12 -16.47
CA MET A 567 -12.19 -28.21 -17.61
C MET A 567 -13.47 -29.02 -17.33
N ASN A 568 -13.39 -30.06 -16.49
CA ASN A 568 -14.58 -30.84 -16.08
C ASN A 568 -15.60 -29.97 -15.33
N ALA A 569 -15.13 -29.08 -14.44
CA ALA A 569 -16.01 -28.17 -13.73
C ALA A 569 -16.62 -27.12 -14.65
N TYR A 570 -15.84 -26.59 -15.60
CA TYR A 570 -16.37 -25.71 -16.64
C TYR A 570 -17.49 -26.39 -17.45
N GLN A 571 -17.28 -27.64 -17.90
CA GLN A 571 -18.27 -28.40 -18.66
C GLN A 571 -19.55 -28.62 -17.87
N ASN A 572 -19.44 -28.97 -16.58
CA ASN A 572 -20.58 -29.28 -15.72
C ASN A 572 -21.41 -28.05 -15.33
N TYR A 573 -20.77 -26.91 -15.08
CA TYR A 573 -21.46 -25.74 -14.50
C TYR A 573 -21.70 -24.59 -15.47
N PHE A 574 -20.91 -24.46 -16.54
CA PHE A 574 -20.93 -23.27 -17.39
C PHE A 574 -21.28 -23.57 -18.85
N MET A 575 -20.94 -24.75 -19.39
CA MET A 575 -21.05 -25.02 -20.82
C MET A 575 -22.48 -25.13 -21.36
N GLN A 576 -23.44 -25.65 -20.58
CA GLN A 576 -24.79 -25.93 -21.08
C GLN A 576 -25.64 -24.67 -21.30
N ASP A 577 -25.62 -23.75 -20.33
CA ASP A 577 -26.60 -22.65 -20.26
C ASP A 577 -26.05 -21.26 -20.63
N ASN A 578 -24.73 -21.13 -20.89
CA ASN A 578 -24.10 -19.82 -21.02
C ASN A 578 -23.47 -19.57 -22.39
N LYS A 579 -23.72 -18.36 -22.90
CA LYS A 579 -22.95 -17.75 -23.99
C LYS A 579 -21.74 -17.05 -23.39
N LEU A 580 -20.53 -17.36 -23.88
CA LEU A 580 -19.29 -16.85 -23.25
C LEU A 580 -18.07 -16.91 -24.16
N ILE A 581 -17.05 -16.16 -23.75
CA ILE A 581 -15.67 -16.26 -24.24
C ILE A 581 -14.86 -17.11 -23.26
N LEU A 582 -14.09 -18.07 -23.76
CA LEU A 582 -13.28 -18.99 -22.95
C LEU A 582 -11.79 -18.85 -23.28
N PHE A 583 -11.00 -18.44 -22.29
CA PHE A 583 -9.55 -18.54 -22.28
C PHE A 583 -9.14 -19.81 -21.53
N ARG A 584 -8.49 -20.73 -22.25
CA ARG A 584 -7.89 -21.93 -21.65
C ARG A 584 -6.41 -21.69 -21.42
N TYR A 585 -5.87 -22.21 -20.32
CA TYR A 585 -4.45 -22.11 -20.04
C TYR A 585 -3.93 -23.30 -19.23
N ASN A 586 -2.64 -23.58 -19.34
CA ASN A 586 -2.00 -24.62 -18.54
C ASN A 586 -1.50 -24.00 -17.21
N ASN A 587 -2.04 -24.48 -16.09
CA ASN A 587 -1.74 -23.92 -14.76
C ASN A 587 -0.37 -24.32 -14.20
N ARG A 588 0.43 -25.12 -14.92
CA ARG A 588 1.75 -25.61 -14.52
C ARG A 588 2.91 -24.86 -15.17
N ARG A 589 2.64 -24.02 -16.17
CA ARG A 589 3.67 -23.29 -16.94
C ARG A 589 4.59 -22.40 -16.11
N LEU A 590 4.12 -21.90 -14.98
CA LEU A 590 4.88 -21.00 -14.11
C LEU A 590 5.23 -21.66 -12.77
N ASP A 591 5.12 -22.97 -12.64
CA ASP A 591 5.54 -23.71 -11.43
C ASP A 591 7.06 -23.61 -11.26
N ASP A 592 7.55 -23.55 -10.02
CA ASP A 592 8.96 -23.25 -9.73
C ASP A 592 9.91 -24.38 -10.15
N GLU A 593 9.51 -25.66 -9.99
CA GLU A 593 10.38 -26.82 -10.29
C GLU A 593 10.31 -27.29 -11.75
N ASN A 594 9.12 -27.24 -12.36
CA ASN A 594 8.85 -27.87 -13.66
C ASN A 594 8.30 -26.89 -14.71
N GLY A 595 8.22 -25.60 -14.37
CA GLY A 595 7.72 -24.54 -15.24
C GLY A 595 8.82 -23.83 -16.03
N PHE A 596 8.46 -22.68 -16.58
CA PHE A 596 9.36 -21.82 -17.33
C PHE A 596 10.42 -21.18 -16.44
N ASN A 597 11.67 -21.12 -16.94
CA ASN A 597 12.71 -20.32 -16.29
C ASN A 597 12.36 -18.81 -16.32
N HIS A 598 13.14 -17.98 -15.62
CA HIS A 598 12.84 -16.57 -15.45
C HIS A 598 12.60 -15.79 -16.77
N ASN A 599 13.41 -16.05 -17.80
CA ASN A 599 13.29 -15.38 -19.10
C ASN A 599 12.04 -15.86 -19.85
N GLN A 600 11.81 -17.17 -19.87
CA GLN A 600 10.65 -17.77 -20.51
C GLN A 600 9.35 -17.33 -19.82
N ALA A 601 9.37 -17.22 -18.49
CA ALA A 601 8.24 -16.75 -17.68
C ALA A 601 7.87 -15.30 -18.01
N PHE A 602 8.87 -14.41 -18.19
CA PHE A 602 8.63 -13.04 -18.65
C PHE A 602 7.97 -13.02 -20.04
N VAL A 603 8.56 -13.75 -21.00
CA VAL A 603 8.05 -13.82 -22.38
C VAL A 603 6.61 -14.35 -22.42
N TYR A 604 6.33 -15.41 -21.66
CA TYR A 604 5.00 -15.98 -21.52
C TYR A 604 4.00 -14.95 -20.95
N ARG A 605 4.32 -14.33 -19.81
CA ARG A 605 3.44 -13.33 -19.17
C ARG A 605 3.20 -12.12 -20.07
N PHE A 606 4.23 -11.62 -20.74
CA PHE A 606 4.14 -10.53 -21.70
C PHE A 606 3.18 -10.89 -22.85
N THR A 607 3.39 -12.05 -23.47
CA THR A 607 2.60 -12.51 -24.62
C THR A 607 1.14 -12.73 -24.26
N ILE A 608 0.85 -13.41 -23.14
CA ILE A 608 -0.53 -13.60 -22.67
C ILE A 608 -1.21 -12.25 -22.41
N SER A 609 -0.52 -11.32 -21.74
CA SER A 609 -1.09 -10.01 -21.40
C SER A 609 -1.47 -9.22 -22.66
N LEU A 610 -0.57 -9.17 -23.64
CA LEU A 610 -0.78 -8.49 -24.92
C LEU A 610 -1.94 -9.11 -25.72
N LEU A 611 -1.88 -10.42 -25.96
CA LEU A 611 -2.85 -11.11 -26.81
C LEU A 611 -4.24 -11.14 -26.18
N ALA A 612 -4.34 -11.35 -24.86
CA ALA A 612 -5.62 -11.31 -24.15
C ALA A 612 -6.31 -9.95 -24.32
N TYR A 613 -5.56 -8.86 -24.15
CA TYR A 613 -6.08 -7.51 -24.31
C TYR A 613 -6.54 -7.24 -25.74
N ILE A 614 -5.72 -7.54 -26.75
CA ILE A 614 -6.07 -7.31 -28.17
C ILE A 614 -7.29 -8.15 -28.58
N CYS A 615 -7.34 -9.44 -28.20
CA CYS A 615 -8.48 -10.30 -28.53
C CYS A 615 -9.79 -9.76 -27.94
N LEU A 616 -9.77 -9.35 -26.67
CA LEU A 616 -10.94 -8.75 -26.03
C LEU A 616 -11.31 -7.40 -26.67
N LYS A 617 -10.34 -6.57 -27.02
CA LYS A 617 -10.57 -5.28 -27.68
C LYS A 617 -11.29 -5.46 -29.03
N ILE A 618 -10.82 -6.40 -29.87
CA ILE A 618 -11.45 -6.71 -31.17
C ILE A 618 -12.93 -7.08 -30.97
N LEU A 619 -13.22 -7.96 -30.00
CA LEU A 619 -14.60 -8.41 -29.73
C LEU A 619 -15.48 -7.29 -29.18
N LEU A 620 -14.94 -6.48 -28.28
CA LEU A 620 -15.70 -5.44 -27.59
C LEU A 620 -15.98 -4.21 -28.47
N ASP A 621 -15.04 -3.83 -29.34
CA ASP A 621 -15.26 -2.78 -30.34
C ASP A 621 -16.39 -3.15 -31.31
N ALA A 622 -16.50 -4.44 -31.65
CA ALA A 622 -17.55 -4.95 -32.53
C ALA A 622 -18.97 -4.88 -31.90
N ALA A 623 -19.08 -4.81 -30.56
CA ALA A 623 -20.38 -4.80 -29.88
C ALA A 623 -21.17 -3.49 -30.03
N LYS A 624 -20.52 -2.39 -30.45
CA LYS A 624 -21.09 -1.03 -30.66
C LYS A 624 -21.92 -0.43 -29.50
N LYS A 625 -21.96 -1.10 -28.34
CA LYS A 625 -22.72 -0.71 -27.13
C LYS A 625 -21.88 -0.97 -25.90
N ARG A 626 -22.17 -0.23 -24.83
CA ARG A 626 -21.53 -0.43 -23.53
C ARG A 626 -22.03 -1.72 -22.86
N LEU A 627 -21.20 -2.75 -22.86
CA LEU A 627 -21.44 -4.03 -22.19
C LEU A 627 -20.98 -4.07 -20.73
N PHE A 628 -21.53 -5.02 -19.97
CA PHE A 628 -20.96 -5.55 -18.74
C PHE A 628 -20.19 -6.85 -19.03
N ILE A 629 -18.98 -6.97 -18.51
CA ILE A 629 -18.06 -8.08 -18.79
C ILE A 629 -17.73 -8.77 -17.46
N PRO A 630 -18.53 -9.76 -17.05
CA PRO A 630 -18.21 -10.56 -15.88
C PRO A 630 -17.07 -11.54 -16.22
N MET A 631 -15.88 -11.30 -15.67
CA MET A 631 -14.72 -12.17 -15.84
C MET A 631 -14.64 -13.18 -14.69
N VAL A 632 -14.93 -14.44 -14.98
CA VAL A 632 -14.83 -15.53 -14.00
C VAL A 632 -13.57 -16.34 -14.23
N ARG A 633 -12.85 -16.65 -13.16
CA ARG A 633 -11.68 -17.54 -13.22
C ARG A 633 -11.89 -18.76 -12.33
N LEU A 634 -11.54 -19.94 -12.82
CA LEU A 634 -11.55 -21.17 -12.03
C LEU A 634 -10.15 -21.46 -11.47
N HIS A 635 -10.13 -22.01 -10.26
CA HIS A 635 -8.91 -22.32 -9.53
C HIS A 635 -8.92 -23.76 -9.04
N GLU A 636 -7.80 -24.45 -9.25
CA GLU A 636 -7.51 -25.73 -8.62
C GLU A 636 -6.84 -25.53 -7.24
N GLY A 637 -5.95 -24.54 -7.15
CA GLY A 637 -5.15 -24.26 -5.96
C GLY A 637 -5.97 -23.87 -4.72
N THR A 638 -5.38 -24.10 -3.54
CA THR A 638 -6.01 -23.73 -2.25
C THR A 638 -5.72 -22.27 -1.91
N HIS A 639 -6.20 -21.79 -0.76
CA HIS A 639 -5.83 -20.44 -0.30
C HIS A 639 -4.34 -20.34 0.01
N ASN A 640 -3.80 -21.37 0.65
CA ASN A 640 -2.45 -21.38 1.21
C ASN A 640 -1.40 -21.77 0.18
N ASN A 641 -1.78 -22.53 -0.85
CA ASN A 641 -0.91 -22.92 -1.94
C ASN A 641 -1.58 -22.60 -3.29
N ARG A 642 -1.39 -21.36 -3.77
CA ARG A 642 -1.92 -20.89 -5.05
C ARG A 642 -0.91 -21.20 -6.15
N ALA A 643 -1.33 -21.85 -7.24
CA ALA A 643 -0.45 -22.08 -8.38
C ALA A 643 0.01 -20.73 -9.00
N PRO A 644 1.30 -20.54 -9.33
CA PRO A 644 1.82 -19.26 -9.83
C PRO A 644 1.11 -18.77 -11.11
N SER A 645 0.74 -19.68 -12.02
CA SER A 645 -0.05 -19.35 -13.21
C SER A 645 -1.44 -18.81 -12.86
N GLU A 646 -2.11 -19.41 -11.87
CA GLU A 646 -3.42 -18.93 -11.41
C GLU A 646 -3.31 -17.54 -10.77
N LYS A 647 -2.24 -17.28 -10.02
CA LYS A 647 -1.96 -15.95 -9.44
C LYS A 647 -1.73 -14.92 -10.55
N PHE A 648 -0.93 -15.25 -11.56
CA PHE A 648 -0.72 -14.36 -12.71
C PHE A 648 -2.04 -14.05 -13.45
N VAL A 649 -2.84 -15.07 -13.80
CA VAL A 649 -4.13 -14.87 -14.46
C VAL A 649 -5.10 -14.07 -13.60
N ALA A 650 -5.06 -14.26 -12.28
CA ALA A 650 -5.85 -13.46 -11.35
C ALA A 650 -5.50 -11.96 -11.41
N HIS A 651 -4.20 -11.64 -11.44
CA HIS A 651 -3.71 -10.28 -11.56
C HIS A 651 -4.01 -9.68 -12.93
N LEU A 652 -3.74 -10.43 -14.01
CA LEU A 652 -4.03 -10.02 -15.38
C LEU A 652 -5.52 -9.70 -15.56
N SER A 653 -6.42 -10.54 -15.03
CA SER A 653 -7.87 -10.29 -15.11
C SER A 653 -8.24 -8.95 -14.48
N LYS A 654 -7.59 -8.54 -13.38
CA LYS A 654 -7.80 -7.26 -12.71
C LYS A 654 -7.25 -6.10 -13.56
N THR A 655 -6.05 -6.24 -14.14
CA THR A 655 -5.46 -5.28 -15.10
C THR A 655 -6.37 -5.07 -16.32
N LEU A 656 -6.88 -6.16 -16.92
CA LEU A 656 -7.80 -6.10 -18.06
C LEU A 656 -9.12 -5.42 -17.66
N CYS A 657 -9.66 -5.72 -16.48
CA CYS A 657 -10.86 -5.03 -16.00
C CYS A 657 -10.65 -3.50 -15.93
N HIS A 658 -9.49 -3.04 -15.46
CA HIS A 658 -9.18 -1.62 -15.42
C HIS A 658 -9.16 -1.00 -16.82
N LEU A 659 -8.49 -1.61 -17.80
CA LEU A 659 -8.44 -1.08 -19.17
C LEU A 659 -9.82 -1.10 -19.84
N LEU A 660 -10.60 -2.17 -19.65
CA LEU A 660 -11.90 -2.33 -20.30
C LEU A 660 -12.99 -1.44 -19.68
N ASN A 661 -12.86 -1.05 -18.41
CA ASN A 661 -13.79 -0.13 -17.74
C ASN A 661 -13.79 1.29 -18.33
N GLU A 662 -12.84 1.63 -19.20
CA GLU A 662 -12.80 2.91 -19.91
C GLU A 662 -14.04 3.09 -20.79
N ASN A 663 -14.40 2.05 -21.54
CA ASN A 663 -15.54 2.05 -22.48
C ASN A 663 -16.67 1.09 -22.08
N HIS A 664 -16.38 0.11 -21.23
CA HIS A 664 -17.32 -0.92 -20.77
C HIS A 664 -17.52 -0.89 -19.25
N ARG A 665 -18.20 -1.88 -18.69
CA ARG A 665 -18.17 -2.20 -17.27
C ARG A 665 -17.58 -3.59 -17.12
N CYS A 666 -16.56 -3.76 -16.30
CA CYS A 666 -15.82 -5.00 -16.20
C CYS A 666 -15.40 -5.23 -14.74
N ASN A 667 -15.56 -6.46 -14.27
CA ASN A 667 -15.01 -6.88 -13.00
C ASN A 667 -14.66 -8.37 -13.07
N SER A 668 -13.74 -8.79 -12.21
CA SER A 668 -13.26 -10.17 -12.17
C SER A 668 -13.33 -10.79 -10.79
N GLN A 669 -13.67 -12.08 -10.76
CA GLN A 669 -13.71 -12.89 -9.54
C GLN A 669 -13.29 -14.34 -9.80
N GLY A 670 -12.61 -14.95 -8.83
CA GLY A 670 -12.21 -16.35 -8.86
C GLY A 670 -13.02 -17.28 -7.98
N PHE A 671 -13.27 -18.50 -8.46
CA PHE A 671 -13.91 -19.58 -7.72
C PHE A 671 -13.00 -20.82 -7.66
N ARG A 672 -12.82 -21.37 -6.45
CA ARG A 672 -12.10 -22.62 -6.25
C ARG A 672 -13.03 -23.79 -6.46
N VAL A 673 -12.70 -24.66 -7.40
CA VAL A 673 -13.58 -25.77 -7.80
C VAL A 673 -13.75 -26.79 -6.68
N ARG A 674 -12.67 -27.12 -5.95
CA ARG A 674 -12.67 -28.16 -4.90
C ARG A 674 -13.35 -27.76 -3.58
N SER A 675 -13.63 -26.46 -3.37
CA SER A 675 -14.16 -25.93 -2.10
C SER A 675 -15.32 -24.95 -2.28
N ALA A 676 -16.05 -25.07 -3.40
CA ALA A 676 -17.17 -24.21 -3.77
C ALA A 676 -18.44 -24.58 -2.98
N ASP A 677 -18.61 -23.99 -1.80
CA ASP A 677 -19.88 -24.01 -1.08
C ASP A 677 -20.78 -22.82 -1.49
N ALA A 678 -22.08 -22.93 -1.21
CA ALA A 678 -23.07 -21.91 -1.59
C ALA A 678 -22.76 -20.53 -1.00
N PHE A 679 -22.17 -20.44 0.19
CA PHE A 679 -21.83 -19.17 0.83
C PHE A 679 -20.67 -18.46 0.12
N LYS A 680 -19.59 -19.19 -0.20
CA LYS A 680 -18.46 -18.66 -0.97
C LYS A 680 -18.86 -18.26 -2.39
N ILE A 681 -19.72 -19.06 -3.03
CA ILE A 681 -20.25 -18.75 -4.36
C ILE A 681 -21.03 -17.43 -4.32
N ARG A 682 -21.95 -17.27 -3.36
CA ARG A 682 -22.75 -16.05 -3.18
C ARG A 682 -21.90 -14.81 -2.98
N ASN A 683 -20.91 -14.88 -2.09
CA ASN A 683 -20.01 -13.75 -1.84
C ASN A 683 -19.13 -13.43 -3.06
N GLY A 684 -18.63 -14.46 -3.77
CA GLY A 684 -17.89 -14.25 -5.01
C GLY A 684 -18.73 -13.55 -6.07
N LEU A 685 -19.98 -13.98 -6.28
CA LEU A 685 -20.88 -13.34 -7.23
C LEU A 685 -21.21 -11.90 -6.81
N ASN A 686 -21.47 -11.64 -5.53
CA ASN A 686 -21.72 -10.27 -5.07
C ASN A 686 -20.50 -9.35 -5.31
N SER A 687 -19.29 -9.83 -5.05
CA SER A 687 -18.05 -9.11 -5.41
C SER A 687 -17.95 -8.86 -6.92
N LEU A 688 -18.24 -9.87 -7.75
CA LEU A 688 -18.24 -9.76 -9.23
C LEU A 688 -19.21 -8.67 -9.72
N TYR A 689 -20.44 -8.64 -9.19
CA TYR A 689 -21.49 -7.68 -9.59
C TYR A 689 -21.43 -6.34 -8.85
N SER A 690 -20.47 -6.13 -7.93
CA SER A 690 -20.35 -4.90 -7.12
C SER A 690 -20.17 -3.62 -7.96
N VAL A 691 -19.66 -3.72 -9.18
CA VAL A 691 -19.45 -2.59 -10.11
C VAL A 691 -20.72 -2.14 -10.86
N LEU A 692 -21.80 -2.90 -10.74
CA LEU A 692 -23.06 -2.56 -11.41
C LEU A 692 -23.69 -1.29 -10.81
N PRO A 693 -24.40 -0.50 -11.62
CA PRO A 693 -25.16 0.66 -11.15
C PRO A 693 -26.13 0.29 -10.03
N LYS A 694 -26.28 1.19 -9.06
CA LYS A 694 -27.21 1.03 -7.93
C LYS A 694 -28.06 2.27 -7.74
N LYS A 695 -29.26 2.07 -7.22
CA LYS A 695 -30.18 3.13 -6.79
C LYS A 695 -30.40 3.06 -5.29
N PHE A 696 -30.34 4.21 -4.64
CA PHE A 696 -30.59 4.38 -3.22
C PHE A 696 -31.84 5.22 -2.99
N HIS A 697 -32.65 4.82 -2.03
CA HIS A 697 -33.86 5.53 -1.62
C HIS A 697 -33.82 5.77 -0.12
N PHE A 698 -33.91 7.02 0.30
CA PHE A 698 -34.00 7.40 1.71
C PHE A 698 -35.44 7.23 2.20
N THR A 699 -35.60 6.73 3.42
CA THR A 699 -36.93 6.50 4.00
C THR A 699 -37.59 7.82 4.42
N GLU A 700 -36.80 8.81 4.84
CA GLU A 700 -37.27 10.12 5.29
C GLU A 700 -36.86 11.19 4.29
N SER A 701 -37.81 11.98 3.80
CA SER A 701 -37.57 13.03 2.80
C SER A 701 -36.61 14.12 3.28
N ALA A 702 -36.58 14.40 4.59
CA ALA A 702 -35.66 15.38 5.19
C ALA A 702 -34.19 14.96 5.10
N ASN A 703 -33.93 13.65 4.99
CA ASN A 703 -32.58 13.12 4.83
C ASN A 703 -32.16 13.00 3.36
N THR A 704 -33.06 13.17 2.39
CA THR A 704 -32.76 12.99 0.97
C THR A 704 -31.88 14.14 0.46
N PRO A 705 -30.74 13.86 -0.19
CA PRO A 705 -29.87 14.88 -0.76
C PRO A 705 -30.56 15.76 -1.80
N THR A 706 -30.10 17.01 -1.89
CA THR A 706 -30.60 18.02 -2.84
C THR A 706 -29.68 18.24 -4.03
N LEU A 707 -28.39 17.98 -3.89
CA LEU A 707 -27.38 18.15 -4.93
C LEU A 707 -27.65 17.25 -6.16
N ASP A 708 -27.81 17.83 -7.33
CA ASP A 708 -28.18 17.07 -8.53
C ASP A 708 -27.11 16.07 -8.98
N LYS A 709 -25.84 16.49 -9.03
CA LYS A 709 -24.73 15.70 -9.58
C LYS A 709 -23.41 15.95 -8.84
N LEU A 710 -22.77 14.87 -8.42
CA LEU A 710 -21.40 14.85 -7.87
C LEU A 710 -20.58 13.81 -8.63
N ALA A 711 -19.39 14.20 -9.08
CA ALA A 711 -18.39 13.26 -9.59
C ALA A 711 -17.37 12.98 -8.49
N ILE A 712 -17.06 11.71 -8.26
CA ILE A 712 -15.93 11.29 -7.40
C ILE A 712 -14.83 10.80 -8.33
N ILE A 713 -13.67 11.44 -8.30
CA ILE A 713 -12.51 11.09 -9.12
C ILE A 713 -11.43 10.57 -8.19
N VAL A 714 -11.06 9.29 -8.33
CA VAL A 714 -10.02 8.65 -7.51
C VAL A 714 -8.77 8.48 -8.36
N VAL A 715 -7.62 8.90 -7.85
CA VAL A 715 -6.35 8.87 -8.59
C VAL A 715 -5.21 8.21 -7.81
N SER A 716 -4.32 7.53 -8.54
CA SER A 716 -3.05 7.02 -8.04
C SER A 716 -2.04 6.99 -9.19
N SER A 717 -0.77 6.76 -8.88
CA SER A 717 0.22 6.35 -9.89
C SER A 717 1.04 5.17 -9.42
N LEU A 718 1.69 4.51 -10.37
CA LEU A 718 2.74 3.56 -10.10
C LEU A 718 3.89 3.76 -11.09
N GLU A 719 5.11 3.70 -10.58
CA GLU A 719 6.31 3.80 -11.40
C GLU A 719 6.35 2.71 -12.50
N SER A 720 6.77 3.10 -13.70
CA SER A 720 7.00 2.19 -14.83
C SER A 720 8.47 2.11 -15.21
N ASP A 721 9.22 3.20 -15.10
CA ASP A 721 10.61 3.31 -15.54
C ASP A 721 11.44 4.18 -14.57
N ALA A 722 12.45 3.58 -13.95
CA ALA A 722 13.37 4.25 -13.03
C ALA A 722 14.68 3.48 -12.78
N ARG A 723 15.74 4.24 -12.48
CA ARG A 723 17.02 3.73 -11.99
C ARG A 723 17.04 3.56 -10.46
N THR A 724 17.76 2.56 -9.98
CA THR A 724 18.03 2.31 -8.56
C THR A 724 18.88 3.43 -7.98
N GLY A 725 18.50 3.98 -6.83
CA GLY A 725 19.27 5.05 -6.16
C GLY A 725 19.23 6.41 -6.86
N ASN A 726 18.41 6.59 -7.92
CA ASN A 726 18.33 7.86 -8.64
C ASN A 726 17.81 8.98 -7.72
N ARG A 727 18.65 10.00 -7.52
CA ARG A 727 18.38 11.20 -6.73
C ARG A 727 17.41 12.13 -7.44
N ASN A 728 17.44 12.19 -8.78
CA ASN A 728 16.51 13.00 -9.56
C ASN A 728 15.22 12.20 -9.84
N ARG A 729 14.16 12.51 -9.09
CA ARG A 729 12.85 11.87 -9.22
C ARG A 729 12.12 12.30 -10.50
N ASP A 730 12.50 13.43 -11.10
CA ASP A 730 11.77 14.06 -12.19
C ASP A 730 11.85 13.29 -13.52
N ASN A 731 12.96 12.58 -13.73
CA ASN A 731 13.18 11.82 -14.96
C ASN A 731 12.43 10.50 -14.98
N ARG A 732 11.79 10.10 -13.87
CA ARG A 732 11.03 8.84 -13.77
C ARG A 732 9.76 8.91 -14.62
N ILE A 733 9.36 7.77 -15.17
CA ILE A 733 8.07 7.63 -15.83
C ILE A 733 7.16 6.80 -14.94
N SER A 734 5.93 7.27 -14.76
CA SER A 734 4.91 6.55 -14.00
C SER A 734 3.62 6.45 -14.80
N ASN A 735 2.91 5.35 -14.58
CA ASN A 735 1.55 5.17 -15.06
C ASN A 735 0.59 5.80 -14.06
N LEU A 736 -0.08 6.87 -14.48
CA LEU A 736 -1.24 7.44 -13.81
C LEU A 736 -2.42 6.50 -14.01
N VAL A 737 -3.17 6.24 -12.95
CA VAL A 737 -4.40 5.44 -12.99
C VAL A 737 -5.50 6.13 -12.20
N GLY A 738 -6.75 5.94 -12.63
CA GLY A 738 -7.88 6.43 -11.85
C GLY A 738 -9.22 5.91 -12.28
N GLU A 739 -10.22 6.31 -11.52
CA GLU A 739 -11.63 5.94 -11.70
C GLU A 739 -12.52 7.16 -11.46
N ALA A 740 -13.49 7.37 -12.35
CA ALA A 740 -14.53 8.37 -12.22
C ALA A 740 -15.87 7.71 -11.89
N ILE A 741 -16.47 8.11 -10.78
CA ILE A 741 -17.76 7.62 -10.29
C ILE A 741 -18.78 8.77 -10.37
N GLY A 742 -19.95 8.47 -10.93
CA GLY A 742 -21.06 9.40 -11.02
C GLY A 742 -22.09 9.14 -9.93
N VAL A 743 -22.46 10.19 -9.20
CA VAL A 743 -23.59 10.21 -8.29
C VAL A 743 -24.61 11.21 -8.82
N THR A 744 -25.81 10.74 -9.10
CA THR A 744 -26.85 11.55 -9.76
C THR A 744 -28.20 11.37 -9.08
N ARG A 745 -28.81 12.48 -8.69
CA ARG A 745 -30.20 12.52 -8.23
C ARG A 745 -31.13 12.32 -9.43
N GLN A 746 -32.10 11.45 -9.27
CA GLN A 746 -33.12 11.15 -10.27
C GLN A 746 -34.38 11.98 -10.01
N ASN A 747 -35.27 12.06 -11.01
CA ASN A 747 -36.52 12.84 -10.90
C ASN A 747 -37.46 12.33 -9.80
N ASP A 748 -37.39 11.04 -9.46
CA ASP A 748 -38.13 10.40 -8.37
C ASP A 748 -37.46 10.58 -7.00
N GLY A 749 -36.36 11.35 -6.92
CA GLY A 749 -35.57 11.56 -5.72
C GLY A 749 -34.59 10.43 -5.39
N ALA A 750 -34.55 9.35 -6.17
CA ALA A 750 -33.58 8.28 -5.97
C ALA A 750 -32.16 8.75 -6.29
N ILE A 751 -31.17 8.26 -5.56
CA ILE A 751 -29.77 8.54 -5.84
C ILE A 751 -29.18 7.38 -6.62
N ARG A 752 -28.78 7.64 -7.87
CA ARG A 752 -28.16 6.64 -8.74
C ARG A 752 -26.63 6.79 -8.71
N LEU A 753 -25.94 5.70 -8.41
CA LEU A 753 -24.48 5.62 -8.37
C LEU A 753 -23.97 4.62 -9.39
N TYR A 754 -22.96 5.00 -10.17
CA TYR A 754 -22.35 4.13 -11.18
C TYR A 754 -20.91 4.55 -11.52
N ILE A 755 -20.09 3.58 -11.94
CA ILE A 755 -18.77 3.86 -12.52
C ILE A 755 -18.98 4.46 -13.90
N ILE A 756 -18.46 5.67 -14.12
CA ILE A 756 -18.51 6.37 -15.40
C ILE A 756 -17.46 5.75 -16.31
N LYS A 757 -16.20 5.78 -15.90
CA LYS A 757 -15.07 5.15 -16.59
C LYS A 757 -13.88 4.98 -15.64
N THR A 758 -12.96 4.10 -16.01
CA THR A 758 -11.56 4.16 -15.56
C THR A 758 -10.72 4.90 -16.59
N PHE A 759 -9.52 5.32 -16.18
CA PHE A 759 -8.55 5.95 -17.08
C PHE A 759 -7.13 5.64 -16.61
N SER A 760 -6.20 5.61 -17.55
CA SER A 760 -4.77 5.45 -17.29
C SER A 760 -3.94 6.10 -18.38
N ASP A 761 -2.75 6.62 -18.07
CA ASP A 761 -1.78 7.09 -19.08
C ASP A 761 -0.37 7.19 -18.47
N ASN A 762 0.67 7.27 -19.29
CA ASN A 762 2.06 7.30 -18.85
C ASN A 762 2.66 8.70 -18.96
N TYR A 763 3.21 9.22 -17.86
CA TYR A 763 3.80 10.56 -17.82
C TYR A 763 5.13 10.58 -17.08
N ARG A 764 6.00 11.52 -17.48
CA ARG A 764 7.14 11.91 -16.63
C ARG A 764 6.62 12.48 -15.32
N HIS A 765 7.39 12.31 -14.25
CA HIS A 765 6.95 12.56 -12.88
C HIS A 765 6.39 13.99 -12.69
N GLN A 766 7.08 15.02 -13.18
CA GLN A 766 6.62 16.42 -13.07
C GLN A 766 5.25 16.65 -13.71
N ARG A 767 4.98 16.03 -14.86
CA ARG A 767 3.73 16.21 -15.61
C ARG A 767 2.53 15.60 -14.90
N LEU A 768 2.74 14.56 -14.08
CA LEU A 768 1.66 13.93 -13.29
C LEU A 768 0.97 14.92 -12.35
N TYR A 769 1.74 15.89 -11.83
CA TYR A 769 1.29 16.83 -10.81
C TYR A 769 1.10 18.23 -11.37
N ARG A 770 1.15 18.42 -12.69
CA ARG A 770 0.97 19.71 -13.35
C ARG A 770 -0.18 19.64 -14.33
N ASP A 771 0.01 18.99 -15.47
CA ASP A 771 -0.92 19.03 -16.60
C ASP A 771 -1.18 17.65 -17.23
N PRO A 772 -1.57 16.60 -16.48
CA PRO A 772 -1.87 15.28 -17.05
C PRO A 772 -3.14 15.33 -17.93
N PRO A 773 -3.03 15.22 -19.28
CA PRO A 773 -4.16 15.47 -20.18
C PRO A 773 -5.34 14.53 -19.95
N ILE A 774 -5.09 13.26 -19.64
CA ILE A 774 -6.17 12.28 -19.40
C ILE A 774 -7.09 12.68 -18.23
N LEU A 775 -6.57 13.39 -17.22
CA LEU A 775 -7.36 13.89 -16.10
C LEU A 775 -8.15 15.13 -16.49
N ILE A 776 -7.50 16.09 -17.16
CA ILE A 776 -8.14 17.30 -17.69
C ILE A 776 -9.30 16.92 -18.61
N ASP A 777 -9.08 16.00 -19.55
CA ASP A 777 -10.09 15.47 -20.45
C ASP A 777 -11.22 14.77 -19.70
N THR A 778 -10.90 14.05 -18.63
CA THR A 778 -11.91 13.39 -17.80
C THR A 778 -12.81 14.42 -17.10
N VAL A 779 -12.25 15.47 -16.51
CA VAL A 779 -13.03 16.58 -15.91
C VAL A 779 -13.85 17.31 -16.98
N ASN A 780 -13.27 17.59 -18.15
CA ASN A 780 -13.96 18.22 -19.28
C ASN A 780 -15.19 17.41 -19.73
N ASN A 781 -15.03 16.10 -19.89
CA ASN A 781 -16.12 15.22 -20.29
C ASN A 781 -17.23 15.18 -19.23
N LEU A 782 -16.87 15.11 -17.94
CA LEU A 782 -17.84 15.14 -16.84
C LEU A 782 -18.56 16.49 -16.76
N TYR A 783 -17.86 17.59 -16.95
CA TYR A 783 -18.45 18.93 -17.01
C TYR A 783 -19.49 19.03 -18.13
N ASN A 784 -19.18 18.49 -19.33
CA ASN A 784 -20.11 18.42 -20.46
C ASN A 784 -21.31 17.50 -20.18
N MET A 785 -21.17 16.51 -19.31
CA MET A 785 -22.28 15.68 -18.80
C MET A 785 -23.12 16.38 -17.72
N GLY A 786 -22.80 17.63 -17.39
CA GLY A 786 -23.53 18.47 -16.43
C GLY A 786 -23.06 18.35 -14.98
N TYR A 787 -21.91 17.73 -14.71
CA TYR A 787 -21.32 17.74 -13.37
C TYR A 787 -20.67 19.09 -13.10
N ARG A 788 -20.84 19.61 -11.87
CA ARG A 788 -20.22 20.86 -11.41
C ARG A 788 -19.41 20.68 -10.14
N HIS A 789 -19.77 19.70 -9.31
CA HIS A 789 -19.08 19.33 -8.09
C HIS A 789 -18.20 18.10 -8.32
N PHE A 790 -16.93 18.20 -7.93
CA PHE A 790 -15.92 17.17 -8.12
C PHE A 790 -15.20 16.87 -6.80
N LEU A 791 -15.48 15.71 -6.22
CA LEU A 791 -14.71 15.17 -5.10
C LEU A 791 -13.46 14.50 -5.65
N TYR A 792 -12.32 15.18 -5.56
CA TYR A 792 -11.05 14.69 -6.08
C TYR A 792 -10.28 13.98 -4.97
N VAL A 793 -10.16 12.65 -5.07
CA VAL A 793 -9.65 11.77 -4.01
C VAL A 793 -8.30 11.19 -4.39
N ALA A 794 -7.30 11.35 -3.52
CA ALA A 794 -5.99 10.73 -3.66
C ALA A 794 -5.51 10.19 -2.30
N GLN A 795 -4.45 9.38 -2.32
CA GLN A 795 -3.78 9.00 -1.07
C GLN A 795 -3.18 10.24 -0.42
N ALA A 796 -3.26 10.32 0.91
CA ALA A 796 -2.78 11.46 1.67
C ALA A 796 -1.30 11.79 1.37
N PRO A 797 -0.94 13.09 1.28
CA PRO A 797 0.38 13.53 0.87
C PRO A 797 1.38 13.50 2.05
N PHE A 798 1.05 12.79 3.14
CA PHE A 798 1.81 12.86 4.36
C PHE A 798 3.27 12.50 4.12
N THR A 799 4.16 13.38 4.57
CA THR A 799 5.58 13.13 4.52
C THR A 799 5.97 12.36 5.79
N SER A 800 7.08 11.63 5.70
CA SER A 800 7.74 11.06 6.88
C SER A 800 8.84 11.99 7.40
N ASN A 801 8.84 13.25 6.96
CA ASN A 801 9.96 14.17 7.08
C ASN A 801 9.69 15.19 8.19
N LEU A 802 10.76 15.61 8.88
CA LEU A 802 10.70 16.65 9.90
C LEU A 802 10.62 18.08 9.33
N ASN A 803 10.77 18.23 8.01
CA ASN A 803 10.83 19.48 7.26
C ASN A 803 12.07 20.35 7.56
N ILE A 804 13.19 19.72 7.95
CA ILE A 804 14.46 20.40 8.25
C ILE A 804 15.16 20.93 6.97
N THR A 805 14.98 20.24 5.83
CA THR A 805 15.71 20.50 4.58
C THR A 805 14.90 21.16 3.47
N GLN A 806 13.74 21.74 3.77
CA GLN A 806 12.81 22.19 2.73
C GLN A 806 13.22 23.50 2.06
N ASN A 807 13.13 23.50 0.72
CA ASN A 807 12.96 24.71 -0.10
C ASN A 807 11.48 24.81 -0.49
N GLU A 808 10.90 26.01 -0.50
CA GLU A 808 9.45 26.28 -0.74
C GLU A 808 8.87 25.68 -2.05
N ASN A 809 9.73 25.24 -2.97
CA ASN A 809 9.35 24.69 -4.28
C ASN A 809 9.19 23.15 -4.32
N ASP A 810 9.82 22.39 -3.40
CA ASP A 810 9.83 20.92 -3.45
C ASP A 810 8.51 20.29 -2.94
N ASP A 811 7.72 21.05 -2.19
CA ASP A 811 6.55 20.57 -1.44
C ASP A 811 5.22 20.59 -2.20
N ARG A 812 5.21 20.99 -3.48
CA ARG A 812 3.95 21.14 -4.24
C ARG A 812 3.60 19.95 -5.13
N LEU A 813 4.41 18.89 -5.15
CA LEU A 813 4.24 17.74 -6.05
C LEU A 813 3.37 16.62 -5.45
N TYR A 814 2.11 16.92 -5.21
CA TYR A 814 1.09 15.91 -4.93
C TYR A 814 0.05 15.91 -6.03
N PHE A 815 -0.79 14.86 -6.11
CA PHE A 815 -1.91 14.78 -7.06
C PHE A 815 -2.94 15.91 -6.92
N MET A 816 -2.74 16.83 -5.96
CA MET A 816 -3.59 17.99 -5.72
C MET A 816 -2.75 19.27 -5.67
N SER A 817 -1.73 19.39 -6.52
CA SER A 817 -0.93 20.62 -6.61
C SER A 817 -1.79 21.82 -7.07
N PRO A 818 -1.41 23.06 -6.72
CA PRO A 818 -2.11 24.24 -7.23
C PRO A 818 -2.17 24.29 -8.77
N ALA A 819 -1.06 23.99 -9.45
CA ALA A 819 -0.99 24.01 -10.92
C ALA A 819 -1.97 23.00 -11.56
N LEU A 820 -2.06 21.81 -10.99
CA LEU A 820 -3.00 20.80 -11.47
C LEU A 820 -4.44 21.21 -11.26
N ILE A 821 -4.78 21.71 -10.08
CA ILE A 821 -6.15 22.13 -9.80
C ILE A 821 -6.57 23.30 -10.71
N GLU A 822 -5.66 24.23 -10.98
CA GLU A 822 -5.87 25.31 -11.95
C GLU A 822 -6.19 24.75 -13.35
N ASP A 823 -5.40 23.80 -13.85
CA ASP A 823 -5.62 23.15 -15.14
C ASP A 823 -6.93 22.34 -15.20
N LEU A 824 -7.30 21.65 -14.11
CA LEU A 824 -8.56 20.92 -14.02
C LEU A 824 -9.77 21.87 -14.11
N LYS A 825 -9.68 23.04 -13.47
CA LYS A 825 -10.73 24.07 -13.54
C LYS A 825 -10.74 24.75 -14.91
N GLY A 826 -9.58 25.11 -15.43
CA GLY A 826 -9.44 25.94 -16.62
C GLY A 826 -10.25 27.23 -16.49
N ASN A 827 -10.86 27.69 -17.59
CA ASN A 827 -11.64 28.95 -17.63
C ASN A 827 -13.09 28.81 -17.11
N ARG A 828 -13.39 27.83 -16.24
CA ARG A 828 -14.76 27.52 -15.78
C ARG A 828 -14.93 27.81 -14.31
N ASP A 829 -15.53 28.97 -14.01
CA ASP A 829 -15.70 29.44 -12.64
C ASP A 829 -16.77 28.70 -11.83
N ASP A 830 -17.69 28.01 -12.52
CA ASP A 830 -18.76 27.21 -11.92
C ASP A 830 -18.34 25.80 -11.53
N ILE A 831 -17.11 25.37 -11.88
CA ILE A 831 -16.52 24.12 -11.41
C ILE A 831 -16.07 24.27 -9.95
N LYS A 832 -16.55 23.34 -9.10
CA LYS A 832 -16.21 23.22 -7.69
C LYS A 832 -15.42 21.94 -7.46
N ILE A 833 -14.15 22.05 -7.12
CA ILE A 833 -13.26 20.91 -6.83
C ILE A 833 -13.01 20.85 -5.33
N TYR A 834 -13.16 19.65 -4.77
CA TYR A 834 -12.95 19.34 -3.36
C TYR A 834 -11.77 18.37 -3.24
N PRO A 835 -10.56 18.86 -2.91
CA PRO A 835 -9.38 18.02 -2.70
C PRO A 835 -9.56 17.18 -1.41
N VAL A 836 -9.55 15.85 -1.52
CA VAL A 836 -9.81 14.95 -0.39
C VAL A 836 -8.80 13.83 -0.29
N PHE A 837 -8.24 13.68 0.91
CA PHE A 837 -7.38 12.58 1.28
C PHE A 837 -8.12 11.62 2.20
N PHE A 838 -7.68 10.37 2.23
CA PHE A 838 -8.16 9.41 3.19
C PHE A 838 -7.03 8.59 3.82
N ASP A 839 -7.24 8.19 5.06
CA ASP A 839 -6.39 7.22 5.75
C ASP A 839 -7.28 6.28 6.59
N LYS A 840 -6.71 5.16 7.06
CA LYS A 840 -7.37 4.15 7.85
C LYS A 840 -6.69 3.98 9.20
N TYR A 841 -7.45 4.19 10.27
CA TYR A 841 -7.05 3.87 11.64
C TYR A 841 -7.96 2.81 12.25
N TYR A 842 -7.67 2.42 13.49
CA TYR A 842 -8.34 1.30 14.16
C TYR A 842 -8.89 1.70 15.52
N VAL A 843 -10.08 1.19 15.82
CA VAL A 843 -10.80 1.42 17.09
C VAL A 843 -11.24 0.10 17.69
N ARG A 844 -11.26 0.02 19.02
CA ARG A 844 -11.82 -1.11 19.76
C ARG A 844 -13.29 -0.86 20.02
N ARG A 845 -14.12 -1.90 19.86
CA ARG A 845 -15.52 -1.86 20.29
C ARG A 845 -15.59 -1.97 21.80
N SER A 846 -16.22 -1.03 22.48
CA SER A 846 -16.37 -1.02 23.95
C SER A 846 -17.78 -1.43 24.38
N GLY A 847 -18.80 -1.12 23.57
CA GLY A 847 -20.21 -1.44 23.83
C GLY A 847 -20.82 -2.49 22.89
N LYS A 848 -22.15 -2.66 22.99
CA LYS A 848 -22.96 -3.43 22.02
C LYS A 848 -23.75 -2.46 21.13
N PRO A 849 -23.23 -2.09 19.95
CA PRO A 849 -23.94 -1.22 19.04
C PRO A 849 -25.18 -1.91 18.48
N LYS A 850 -26.24 -1.12 18.26
CA LYS A 850 -27.46 -1.56 17.59
C LYS A 850 -27.38 -1.41 16.06
N ALA A 851 -26.57 -0.46 15.57
CA ALA A 851 -26.33 -0.25 14.14
C ALA A 851 -25.07 -1.00 13.65
N THR A 852 -25.02 -1.26 12.34
CA THR A 852 -23.89 -1.94 11.67
C THR A 852 -22.93 -0.97 11.00
N SER A 853 -23.22 0.33 10.97
CA SER A 853 -22.37 1.37 10.37
C SER A 853 -22.52 2.68 11.15
N PHE A 854 -21.40 3.40 11.33
CA PHE A 854 -21.38 4.66 12.07
C PHE A 854 -20.64 5.75 11.33
N TYR A 855 -20.90 7.01 11.71
CA TYR A 855 -20.21 8.17 11.16
C TYR A 855 -20.03 9.29 12.18
N ILE A 856 -19.02 10.13 11.96
CA ILE A 856 -18.86 11.44 12.60
C ILE A 856 -18.58 12.43 11.48
N GLN A 857 -19.35 13.52 11.45
CA GLN A 857 -19.23 14.56 10.42
C GLN A 857 -19.10 15.97 11.00
N ASN A 858 -19.25 16.14 12.32
CA ASN A 858 -19.05 17.43 12.96
C ASN A 858 -17.54 17.74 12.98
N THR A 859 -17.14 18.82 12.30
CA THR A 859 -15.71 19.12 12.15
C THR A 859 -15.07 19.53 13.48
N THR A 860 -15.81 20.25 14.35
CA THR A 860 -15.32 20.64 15.67
C THR A 860 -15.02 19.43 16.56
N GLU A 861 -15.84 18.39 16.50
CA GLU A 861 -15.58 17.14 17.19
C GLU A 861 -14.37 16.39 16.62
N LEU A 862 -14.18 16.43 15.30
CA LEU A 862 -13.07 15.76 14.61
C LEU A 862 -11.71 16.42 14.88
N LEU A 863 -11.69 17.72 15.22
CA LEU A 863 -10.47 18.37 15.73
C LEU A 863 -9.95 17.71 17.01
N ASN A 864 -10.81 17.10 17.83
CA ASN A 864 -10.35 16.33 18.99
C ASN A 864 -9.62 15.03 18.57
N VAL A 865 -9.95 14.48 17.40
CA VAL A 865 -9.34 13.26 16.86
C VAL A 865 -8.00 13.59 16.20
N ALA A 866 -7.94 14.64 15.39
CA ALA A 866 -6.71 15.15 14.81
C ALA A 866 -6.79 16.68 14.74
N GLN A 867 -5.92 17.35 15.50
CA GLN A 867 -5.78 18.80 15.48
C GLN A 867 -4.51 19.14 14.72
N ASP A 868 -4.66 19.95 13.68
CA ASP A 868 -3.57 20.64 13.02
C ASP A 868 -3.43 22.04 13.64
N SER A 869 -2.27 22.31 14.25
CA SER A 869 -1.97 23.62 14.85
C SER A 869 -1.77 24.74 13.80
N ALA A 870 -1.36 24.38 12.58
CA ALA A 870 -1.21 25.27 11.43
C ALA A 870 -2.52 25.45 10.64
N GLN A 871 -3.54 24.60 10.90
CA GLN A 871 -4.84 24.57 10.20
C GLN A 871 -4.76 24.32 8.69
N GLU A 872 -3.70 23.64 8.23
CA GLU A 872 -3.50 23.35 6.81
C GLU A 872 -4.22 22.07 6.39
N ALA A 873 -4.34 21.08 7.27
CA ALA A 873 -5.06 19.83 7.08
C ALA A 873 -6.20 19.67 8.10
N VAL A 874 -7.41 19.39 7.61
CA VAL A 874 -8.60 19.25 8.46
C VAL A 874 -9.32 17.95 8.18
N VAL A 875 -9.48 17.12 9.22
CA VAL A 875 -10.35 15.94 9.19
C VAL A 875 -11.79 16.39 9.28
N PHE A 876 -12.61 16.00 8.30
CA PHE A 876 -14.01 16.45 8.20
C PHE A 876 -15.03 15.32 8.21
N PHE A 877 -14.60 14.06 8.05
CA PHE A 877 -15.52 12.93 8.06
C PHE A 877 -14.85 11.62 8.46
N ASN A 878 -15.43 10.90 9.44
CA ASN A 878 -15.02 9.55 9.81
C ASN A 878 -16.16 8.56 9.58
N LEU A 879 -15.85 7.42 8.95
CA LEU A 879 -16.78 6.31 8.73
C LEU A 879 -16.27 5.03 9.37
N PHE A 880 -17.16 4.38 10.13
CA PHE A 880 -16.85 3.20 10.92
C PHE A 880 -17.69 2.02 10.44
N ASN A 881 -17.06 0.85 10.34
CA ASN A 881 -17.81 -0.39 10.19
C ASN A 881 -18.10 -0.97 11.58
N GLY A 882 -19.40 -1.16 11.87
CA GLY A 882 -19.86 -1.75 13.14
C GLY A 882 -19.69 -3.26 13.21
N ILE A 883 -19.25 -3.90 12.12
CA ILE A 883 -19.04 -5.34 12.02
C ILE A 883 -17.57 -5.67 12.17
N SER A 884 -17.26 -6.62 13.05
CA SER A 884 -15.91 -7.17 13.16
C SER A 884 -15.67 -8.21 12.05
N VAL A 885 -14.69 -7.93 11.19
CA VAL A 885 -14.33 -8.77 10.04
C VAL A 885 -13.07 -9.59 10.37
N GLY A 886 -13.07 -10.91 10.12
CA GLY A 886 -11.92 -11.80 10.39
C GLY A 886 -12.31 -13.06 11.17
N GLN A 887 -11.34 -13.82 11.70
CA GLN A 887 -11.56 -14.90 12.68
C GLN A 887 -10.72 -14.63 13.94
N GLY A 888 -11.20 -15.02 15.12
CA GLY A 888 -10.47 -14.85 16.38
C GLY A 888 -10.00 -13.42 16.65
N ASP A 889 -8.70 -13.25 16.87
CA ASP A 889 -8.06 -11.99 17.30
C ASP A 889 -7.99 -10.92 16.21
N ASP A 890 -8.21 -11.28 14.94
CA ASP A 890 -8.36 -10.31 13.84
C ASP A 890 -9.55 -9.37 14.05
N ARG A 891 -10.56 -9.83 14.79
CA ARG A 891 -11.78 -9.07 15.11
C ARG A 891 -11.60 -8.09 16.27
N PHE A 892 -10.46 -8.08 16.96
CA PHE A 892 -10.31 -7.28 18.17
C PHE A 892 -10.40 -5.77 17.88
N TYR A 893 -9.92 -5.32 16.73
CA TYR A 893 -10.02 -3.94 16.28
C TYR A 893 -10.90 -3.81 15.03
N ASN A 894 -11.70 -2.75 14.96
CA ASN A 894 -12.51 -2.38 13.82
C ASN A 894 -11.84 -1.20 13.09
N GLY A 895 -11.86 -1.22 11.76
CA GLY A 895 -11.29 -0.14 10.97
C GLY A 895 -12.19 1.08 10.91
N VAL A 896 -11.57 2.24 10.76
CA VAL A 896 -12.22 3.53 10.49
C VAL A 896 -11.52 4.16 9.31
N ILE A 897 -12.30 4.65 8.34
CA ILE A 897 -11.76 5.50 7.28
C ILE A 897 -11.97 6.96 7.68
N SER A 898 -10.89 7.73 7.62
CA SER A 898 -10.82 9.14 7.97
C SER A 898 -10.60 9.94 6.71
N TYR A 899 -11.42 10.97 6.48
CA TYR A 899 -11.30 11.88 5.36
C TYR A 899 -10.81 13.25 5.82
N SER A 900 -9.82 13.77 5.11
CA SER A 900 -9.24 15.09 5.35
C SER A 900 -9.15 15.91 4.06
N THR A 901 -9.13 17.23 4.21
CA THR A 901 -8.89 18.20 3.12
C THR A 901 -7.77 19.13 3.54
N LEU A 902 -7.20 19.84 2.57
CA LEU A 902 -6.28 20.94 2.83
C LEU A 902 -7.00 22.29 2.75
N LEU A 903 -6.61 23.25 3.59
CA LEU A 903 -7.12 24.62 3.64
C LEU A 903 -5.96 25.62 3.46
N ASN A 904 -6.25 26.77 2.85
CA ASN A 904 -5.30 27.86 2.61
C ASN A 904 -4.10 27.52 1.70
N ILE A 905 -4.08 26.35 1.04
CA ILE A 905 -3.00 25.89 0.15
C ILE A 905 -3.18 26.35 -1.31
N TYR A 906 -4.38 26.82 -1.68
CA TYR A 906 -4.76 27.12 -3.07
C TYR A 906 -5.02 28.62 -3.33
N PRO A 907 -4.15 29.56 -2.89
CA PRO A 907 -4.42 30.98 -3.04
C PRO A 907 -4.53 31.36 -4.53
N GLY A 908 -5.65 31.97 -4.91
CA GLY A 908 -5.92 32.39 -6.29
C GLY A 908 -6.30 31.27 -7.27
N VAL A 909 -6.28 30.01 -6.83
CA VAL A 909 -6.60 28.83 -7.67
C VAL A 909 -7.98 28.25 -7.33
N LEU A 910 -8.23 27.96 -6.05
CA LEU A 910 -9.53 27.54 -5.53
C LEU A 910 -10.10 28.60 -4.58
N ASP A 911 -11.42 28.75 -4.59
CA ASP A 911 -12.09 29.52 -3.55
C ASP A 911 -12.18 28.65 -2.29
N ASP A 912 -11.40 28.98 -1.27
CA ASP A 912 -11.46 28.32 0.04
C ASP A 912 -12.87 28.36 0.65
N ARG A 913 -13.72 29.30 0.24
CA ARG A 913 -15.15 29.30 0.60
C ARG A 913 -15.89 28.08 0.07
N ASP A 914 -15.55 27.59 -1.12
CA ASP A 914 -16.16 26.39 -1.69
C ASP A 914 -15.77 25.16 -0.86
N ILE A 915 -14.48 25.00 -0.52
CA ILE A 915 -14.00 23.90 0.34
C ILE A 915 -14.68 23.98 1.71
N ARG A 916 -14.72 25.17 2.32
CA ARG A 916 -15.35 25.38 3.63
C ARG A 916 -16.84 25.06 3.61
N SER A 917 -17.58 25.53 2.61
CA SER A 917 -19.01 25.25 2.47
C SER A 917 -19.30 23.79 2.12
N GLY A 918 -18.45 23.14 1.30
CA GLY A 918 -18.67 21.77 0.84
C GLY A 918 -18.19 20.69 1.80
N LEU A 919 -17.17 20.95 2.63
CA LEU A 919 -16.56 19.92 3.49
C LEU A 919 -16.50 20.29 4.98
N ILE A 920 -16.40 21.58 5.35
CA ILE A 920 -16.04 21.98 6.73
C ILE A 920 -17.24 22.45 7.54
N ASN A 921 -18.05 23.39 7.01
CA ASN A 921 -19.12 24.07 7.73
C ASN A 921 -20.26 23.11 8.07
N ASP A 922 -20.47 22.85 9.35
CA ASP A 922 -21.44 21.84 9.84
C ASP A 922 -22.91 22.19 9.52
N ASP A 923 -23.22 23.47 9.36
CA ASP A 923 -24.57 23.94 9.02
C ASP A 923 -24.87 23.93 7.51
N SER A 924 -23.90 23.54 6.66
CA SER A 924 -24.06 23.56 5.21
C SER A 924 -24.87 22.36 4.69
N PRO A 925 -25.99 22.56 3.97
CA PRO A 925 -26.69 21.48 3.30
C PRO A 925 -25.83 20.78 2.26
N LEU A 926 -24.96 21.52 1.57
CA LEU A 926 -24.05 20.98 0.56
C LEU A 926 -23.06 19.98 1.17
N LYS A 927 -22.53 20.28 2.37
CA LYS A 927 -21.67 19.34 3.10
C LYS A 927 -22.42 18.05 3.39
N ASN A 928 -23.63 18.15 3.92
CA ASN A 928 -24.46 16.97 4.19
C ASN A 928 -24.69 16.13 2.92
N ASP A 929 -25.02 16.76 1.79
CA ASP A 929 -25.22 16.06 0.51
C ASP A 929 -23.95 15.33 0.04
N ILE A 930 -22.78 15.99 0.08
CA ILE A 930 -21.50 15.39 -0.31
C ILE A 930 -21.15 14.20 0.59
N LEU A 931 -21.28 14.33 1.92
CA LEU A 931 -20.97 13.27 2.87
C LEU A 931 -21.95 12.09 2.76
N GLN A 932 -23.22 12.36 2.46
CA GLN A 932 -24.18 11.31 2.16
C GLN A 932 -23.82 10.57 0.88
N TYR A 933 -23.48 11.26 -0.20
CA TYR A 933 -23.04 10.63 -1.45
C TYR A 933 -21.78 9.80 -1.28
N LEU A 934 -20.81 10.29 -0.50
CA LEU A 934 -19.62 9.54 -0.12
C LEU A 934 -20.00 8.28 0.67
N THR A 935 -20.90 8.39 1.65
CA THR A 935 -21.41 7.22 2.39
C THR A 935 -22.06 6.19 1.47
N LEU A 936 -22.94 6.62 0.56
CA LEU A 936 -23.59 5.72 -0.41
C LEU A 936 -22.58 5.02 -1.31
N PHE A 937 -21.47 5.69 -1.65
CA PHE A 937 -20.38 5.07 -2.40
C PHE A 937 -19.77 3.88 -1.66
N HIS A 938 -19.52 3.99 -0.35
CA HIS A 938 -19.05 2.86 0.46
C HIS A 938 -20.03 1.69 0.50
N PHE A 939 -21.33 1.95 0.66
CA PHE A 939 -22.35 0.91 0.60
C PHE A 939 -22.42 0.27 -0.80
N SER A 940 -22.25 1.07 -1.85
CA SER A 940 -22.29 0.59 -3.22
C SER A 940 -21.18 -0.42 -3.55
N ARG A 941 -20.06 -0.37 -2.83
CA ARG A 941 -18.90 -1.26 -3.04
C ARG A 941 -18.93 -2.51 -2.16
N PHE A 942 -19.98 -2.76 -1.37
CA PHE A 942 -20.03 -3.91 -0.48
C PHE A 942 -20.04 -5.27 -1.22
N GLU A 943 -19.31 -6.24 -0.68
CA GLU A 943 -19.00 -7.51 -1.37
C GLU A 943 -19.54 -8.78 -0.68
N LYS A 944 -20.23 -8.68 0.47
CA LYS A 944 -20.85 -9.85 1.14
C LYS A 944 -22.37 -9.89 0.99
N THR A 945 -22.96 -11.08 1.11
CA THR A 945 -24.40 -11.31 0.88
C THR A 945 -25.27 -11.40 2.13
N SER A 946 -24.65 -11.48 3.31
CA SER A 946 -25.31 -11.42 4.63
C SER A 946 -24.97 -10.09 5.28
N ASP A 947 -25.96 -9.45 5.90
CA ASP A 947 -25.84 -8.21 6.67
C ASP A 947 -25.07 -7.11 5.94
N ILE A 948 -25.68 -6.55 4.89
CA ILE A 948 -25.06 -5.49 4.07
C ILE A 948 -24.62 -4.34 4.96
N SER A 949 -23.31 -4.08 4.96
CA SER A 949 -22.68 -3.01 5.71
C SER A 949 -21.84 -2.14 4.81
N LEU A 950 -21.35 -1.03 5.34
CA LEU A 950 -20.34 -0.20 4.70
C LEU A 950 -19.08 -1.03 4.34
N LYS A 951 -18.58 -0.95 3.09
CA LYS A 951 -17.18 -1.31 2.78
C LYS A 951 -16.29 -0.16 3.23
N LEU A 952 -15.41 -0.37 4.21
CA LEU A 952 -14.57 0.70 4.76
C LEU A 952 -13.67 1.36 3.74
N ASP A 953 -12.97 0.57 2.93
CA ASP A 953 -12.07 1.07 1.90
C ASP A 953 -12.63 0.76 0.51
N PRO A 954 -13.36 1.69 -0.12
CA PRO A 954 -13.90 1.51 -1.45
C PRO A 954 -12.85 1.77 -2.54
N TYR A 955 -11.65 2.22 -2.17
CA TYR A 955 -10.58 2.66 -3.07
C TYR A 955 -9.51 1.61 -3.32
N GLU A 956 -9.49 0.52 -2.54
CA GLU A 956 -8.50 -0.58 -2.58
C GLU A 956 -8.10 -1.04 -4.00
N ASN A 957 -9.03 -0.99 -4.96
CA ASN A 957 -8.78 -1.33 -6.36
C ASN A 957 -7.84 -0.36 -7.09
N ILE A 958 -7.80 0.92 -6.70
CA ILE A 958 -6.96 1.99 -7.28
C ILE A 958 -5.80 2.35 -6.34
N ILE A 959 -6.07 2.46 -5.04
CA ILE A 959 -5.13 2.87 -3.99
C ILE A 959 -5.07 1.75 -2.95
N GLY A 960 -3.95 1.04 -2.84
CA GLY A 960 -3.79 -0.10 -1.92
C GLY A 960 -2.79 -1.13 -2.41
N GLU A 961 -2.52 -2.16 -1.58
CA GLU A 961 -1.63 -3.29 -1.92
C GLU A 961 -2.21 -4.21 -3.01
N GLU A 962 -3.54 -4.35 -3.04
CA GLU A 962 -4.28 -5.15 -4.02
C GLU A 962 -4.78 -4.29 -5.22
N SER A 963 -4.20 -3.10 -5.42
CA SER A 963 -4.59 -2.21 -6.51
C SER A 963 -4.23 -2.77 -7.88
N PHE A 964 -4.98 -2.39 -8.92
CA PHE A 964 -4.73 -2.80 -10.30
C PHE A 964 -3.28 -2.57 -10.71
N SER A 965 -2.72 -1.41 -10.35
CA SER A 965 -1.36 -1.05 -10.68
C SER A 965 -0.35 -1.99 -10.03
N LYS A 966 -0.43 -2.21 -8.70
CA LYS A 966 0.54 -3.07 -7.99
C LYS A 966 0.46 -4.52 -8.45
N LEU A 967 -0.74 -5.02 -8.69
CA LEU A 967 -0.94 -6.39 -9.18
C LEU A 967 -0.41 -6.59 -10.62
N SER A 968 -0.30 -5.52 -11.41
CA SER A 968 0.16 -5.54 -12.80
C SER A 968 1.69 -5.63 -12.96
N VAL A 969 2.46 -5.59 -11.87
CA VAL A 969 3.92 -5.64 -11.89
C VAL A 969 4.43 -7.07 -11.77
N PHE A 970 5.38 -7.45 -12.62
CA PHE A 970 6.14 -8.68 -12.50
C PHE A 970 7.59 -8.47 -12.95
N HIS A 971 8.47 -9.41 -12.64
CA HIS A 971 9.88 -9.29 -13.00
C HIS A 971 10.11 -9.38 -14.52
N HIS A 972 10.99 -8.51 -15.01
CA HIS A 972 11.54 -8.49 -16.36
C HIS A 972 12.48 -9.68 -16.57
N MET A 973 12.97 -9.87 -17.81
CA MET A 973 14.09 -10.80 -18.08
C MET A 973 15.25 -10.55 -17.09
N ARG A 974 15.83 -11.63 -16.56
CA ARG A 974 16.88 -11.65 -15.50
C ARG A 974 16.44 -11.37 -14.05
N GLY A 975 15.18 -11.05 -13.78
CA GLY A 975 14.59 -11.15 -12.43
C GLY A 975 14.79 -10.03 -11.44
N GLU A 976 15.73 -9.12 -11.66
CA GLU A 976 16.00 -8.02 -10.73
C GLU A 976 15.18 -6.76 -11.06
N VAL A 977 14.80 -6.58 -12.32
CA VAL A 977 14.10 -5.39 -12.82
C VAL A 977 12.59 -5.63 -12.86
N ASN A 978 11.80 -4.65 -12.45
CA ASN A 978 10.33 -4.73 -12.53
C ASN A 978 9.80 -4.27 -13.91
N PHE A 979 8.78 -4.97 -14.40
CA PHE A 979 8.00 -4.62 -15.59
C PHE A 979 6.55 -4.32 -15.20
N ASN A 980 6.04 -3.16 -15.62
CA ASN A 980 4.68 -2.72 -15.34
C ASN A 980 3.75 -3.02 -16.53
N SER A 981 3.03 -4.14 -16.46
CA SER A 981 2.18 -4.58 -17.58
C SER A 981 1.03 -3.62 -17.90
N LEU A 982 0.49 -2.91 -16.91
CA LEU A 982 -0.58 -1.92 -17.14
C LEU A 982 -0.05 -0.70 -17.92
N ALA A 983 1.15 -0.21 -17.59
CA ALA A 983 1.80 0.87 -18.32
C ALA A 983 2.04 0.49 -19.80
N PHE A 984 2.53 -0.73 -20.05
CA PHE A 984 2.71 -1.25 -21.41
C PHE A 984 1.37 -1.38 -22.16
N LEU A 985 0.37 -2.01 -21.56
CA LEU A 985 -0.95 -2.17 -22.19
C LEU A 985 -1.69 -0.84 -22.39
N THR A 986 -1.43 0.16 -21.55
CA THR A 986 -1.91 1.53 -21.75
C THR A 986 -1.31 2.14 -23.02
N LYS A 987 -0.02 1.89 -23.31
CA LYS A 987 0.62 2.29 -24.57
C LYS A 987 0.03 1.55 -25.77
N VAL A 988 -0.22 0.25 -25.64
CA VAL A 988 -0.91 -0.56 -26.67
C VAL A 988 -2.31 -0.02 -26.94
N ARG A 989 -3.09 0.31 -25.90
CA ARG A 989 -4.42 0.93 -26.04
C ARG A 989 -4.36 2.19 -26.90
N GLY A 990 -3.43 3.11 -26.61
CA GLY A 990 -3.30 4.35 -27.38
C GLY A 990 -3.07 4.09 -28.88
N VAL A 991 -2.31 3.05 -29.23
CA VAL A 991 -2.13 2.64 -30.64
C VAL A 991 -3.43 2.12 -31.26
N LEU A 992 -4.18 1.29 -30.53
CA LEU A 992 -5.41 0.67 -31.02
C LEU A 992 -6.59 1.66 -31.13
N ASN A 993 -6.62 2.68 -30.28
CA ASN A 993 -7.65 3.73 -30.29
C ASN A 993 -7.35 4.88 -31.26
N GLY A 994 -6.11 4.99 -31.76
CA GLY A 994 -5.73 5.98 -32.77
C GLY A 994 -5.05 7.25 -32.23
N ASP A 995 -4.54 7.23 -31.00
CA ASP A 995 -3.92 8.40 -30.37
C ASP A 995 -2.59 8.78 -31.09
N SER A 996 -2.52 10.01 -31.59
CA SER A 996 -1.28 10.63 -32.08
C SER A 996 -0.23 10.70 -30.96
N PRO A 997 1.09 10.62 -31.26
CA PRO A 997 2.10 10.71 -30.21
C PRO A 997 2.05 12.09 -29.54
N PRO A 998 2.41 12.22 -28.24
CA PRO A 998 2.74 13.51 -27.68
C PRO A 998 4.08 13.93 -28.29
N GLY A 999 4.03 14.61 -29.43
CA GLY A 999 5.18 15.16 -30.13
C GLY A 999 5.03 16.67 -30.21
N VAL A 1000 5.95 17.38 -29.55
CA VAL A 1000 6.49 18.69 -29.91
C VAL A 1000 5.58 19.53 -30.81
N GLN A 1001 4.77 20.41 -30.21
CA GLN A 1001 4.22 21.55 -30.94
C GLN A 1001 5.38 22.46 -31.33
N THR A 1002 5.86 22.35 -32.57
CA THR A 1002 6.55 23.46 -33.22
C THR A 1002 5.54 24.60 -33.40
N PRO A 1003 5.89 25.85 -33.06
CA PRO A 1003 4.98 26.98 -33.18
C PRO A 1003 4.86 27.42 -34.65
N GLY A 1004 3.65 27.77 -35.06
CA GLY A 1004 3.34 28.35 -36.37
C GLY A 1004 2.14 27.62 -37.00
N SER A 1005 1.07 28.28 -37.40
CA SER A 1005 0.87 29.69 -37.75
C SER A 1005 -0.62 30.02 -37.72
#